data_AF-A0A9K3LG98-F1
#
_entry.id   AF-A0A9K3LG98-F1
#
_cell.length_a   1.000
_cell.length_b   1.000
_cell.length_c   1.000
_cell.angle_alpha   90.00
_cell.angle_beta   90.00
_cell.angle_gamma   90.00
#
_symmetry.space_group_name_H-M   'P 1'
#
loop_
_entity.id
_entity.type
_entity.pdbx_description
1 polymer ?
#
loop_
_entity_poly.entity_id
_entity_poly.type
_entity_poly.pdbx_seq_one_letter_code
_entity_poly.pdbx_strand_id
1 'polypeptide(L)'
;MMASVCGIRVVLFCKGRGADPKDYRPNSDESQWWGRRDALVRCVTAFLFGPSQSSVASSREMVLLFDDDAAVLEMSRTDHVKDKATSVFSGRGFLKKDEIVPTEHTIIQLWKRAAQNPGTTIHMSGMACSIHVDPTVLQSGALKQNAGTSSEESSMGLDSKRQILEYLQKHCSMEFLRNHRLNSGTESILRKSNRDALLKVWREWNEAIQKGGGENGSNGGGRRLQVFFHDMLQVAPQHVAGRTKVVAGLLHESCPEFPCFNLDISSAALSSCEPHRKQQSDSISYFVCLFLGAVRDMTMDENRALHKLCHQESIPCVGIRFGTVPEFTSKILSLLAFHQFYGALGTSIHRLVSSTPEAQSKSNSYTLRINEGSIPPSTCLNVICTVPISSKDISTDLEKRNRVSWCLVRVVVCTLWRSKLASSKIFVDGSEHSPHTNILYLVFDDGIVLCLTEAYFVSKLASDHKAAPSENQILGALVQEIKHQTSSNSLSTSFESDGSWSKKEMAKNLISHVLRESRVPVTCSISVDSTSPMELVHRFYRSVPQELESGDLHFGLLLILKIEASSTQLTNVEQSTTKDSTRMHRRLMSACRKLNIPMLQQSIVKEPCCDHEAATIIALQHFCYQNRVYLNTSSLETSSKRKRKRKLSKTDE
;
A
#
# COMPACT_ATOMS: atom_id res chain seq x y z
N MET A 1 -28.63 -8.75 6.18
CA MET A 1 -28.71 -7.88 4.99
C MET A 1 -27.32 -7.81 4.37
N MET A 2 -27.18 -8.08 3.08
CA MET A 2 -25.90 -7.87 2.38
C MET A 2 -25.81 -6.40 1.96
N ALA A 3 -24.68 -5.77 2.26
CA ALA A 3 -24.39 -4.41 1.84
C ALA A 3 -23.26 -4.43 0.81
N SER A 4 -23.42 -3.63 -0.24
CA SER A 4 -22.43 -3.46 -1.29
C SER A 4 -21.76 -2.09 -1.22
N VAL A 5 -20.64 -1.94 -1.92
CA VAL A 5 -19.95 -0.65 -2.08
C VAL A 5 -19.98 -0.29 -3.57
N CYS A 6 -20.73 0.76 -3.93
CA CYS A 6 -20.83 1.22 -5.32
C CYS A 6 -19.69 2.17 -5.72
N GLY A 7 -18.92 2.69 -4.76
CA GLY A 7 -17.77 3.53 -5.04
C GLY A 7 -16.92 3.73 -3.80
N ILE A 8 -15.61 3.86 -4.00
CA ILE A 8 -14.66 4.22 -2.96
C ILE A 8 -13.82 5.40 -3.43
N ARG A 9 -13.82 6.46 -2.62
CA ARG A 9 -12.90 7.58 -2.73
C ARG A 9 -11.92 7.53 -1.57
N VAL A 10 -10.64 7.65 -1.84
CA VAL A 10 -9.59 7.76 -0.83
C VAL A 10 -8.96 9.13 -0.94
N VAL A 11 -8.93 9.88 0.15
CA VAL A 11 -8.30 11.19 0.26
C VAL A 11 -7.03 11.04 1.10
N LEU A 12 -5.89 11.35 0.48
CA LEU A 12 -4.57 11.29 1.09
C LEU A 12 -4.05 12.70 1.38
N PHE A 13 -3.72 12.96 2.65
CA PHE A 13 -3.09 14.20 3.06
C PHE A 13 -1.59 14.17 2.71
N CYS A 14 -1.20 15.13 1.86
CA CYS A 14 0.11 15.23 1.26
C CYS A 14 0.82 16.51 1.71
N LYS A 15 2.15 16.42 1.84
CA LYS A 15 3.01 17.59 2.06
C LYS A 15 3.53 18.12 0.73
N GLY A 16 3.72 19.44 0.65
CA GLY A 16 4.34 20.11 -0.50
C GLY A 16 3.32 20.69 -1.45
N ARG A 17 3.79 21.17 -2.61
CA ARG A 17 2.95 21.76 -3.65
C ARG A 17 2.46 20.71 -4.64
N GLY A 18 1.16 20.70 -4.92
CA GLY A 18 0.59 19.83 -5.95
C GLY A 18 0.54 20.50 -7.33
N ALA A 19 0.39 21.83 -7.38
CA ALA A 19 0.12 22.56 -8.60
C ALA A 19 1.36 22.88 -9.45
N ASP A 20 2.58 22.77 -8.91
CA ASP A 20 3.79 23.12 -9.65
C ASP A 20 4.24 21.97 -10.57
N PRO A 21 4.15 22.12 -11.91
CA PRO A 21 4.57 21.08 -12.84
C PRO A 21 6.08 20.77 -12.79
N LYS A 22 6.91 21.63 -12.19
CA LYS A 22 8.36 21.42 -12.05
C LYS A 22 8.72 20.44 -10.94
N ASP A 23 7.80 20.21 -10.00
CA ASP A 23 7.97 19.23 -8.93
C ASP A 23 7.83 17.79 -9.45
N TYR A 24 7.19 17.61 -10.62
CA TYR A 24 7.04 16.31 -11.28
C TYR A 24 8.14 16.10 -12.33
N ARG A 25 9.07 15.18 -12.04
CA ARG A 25 10.25 14.88 -12.87
C ARG A 25 10.25 13.41 -13.32
N PRO A 26 9.42 13.04 -14.31
CA PRO A 26 9.25 11.63 -14.71
C PRO A 26 10.55 10.99 -15.26
N ASN A 27 11.46 11.80 -15.80
CA ASN A 27 12.74 11.33 -16.35
C ASN A 27 13.89 11.35 -15.32
N SER A 28 13.59 11.70 -14.06
CA SER A 28 14.57 11.83 -12.98
C SER A 28 14.03 11.15 -11.73
N ASP A 29 13.69 9.87 -11.87
CA ASP A 29 13.06 9.08 -10.81
C ASP A 29 14.02 8.71 -9.66
N GLU A 30 15.32 8.98 -9.83
CA GLU A 30 16.29 9.01 -8.74
C GLU A 30 16.01 10.11 -7.70
N SER A 31 15.23 11.14 -8.05
CA SER A 31 14.97 12.32 -7.23
C SER A 31 13.53 12.43 -6.70
N GLN A 32 12.65 11.47 -7.00
CA GLN A 32 11.24 11.51 -6.60
C GLN A 32 10.99 11.31 -5.09
N TRP A 33 12.03 11.01 -4.33
CA TRP A 33 11.96 10.93 -2.87
C TRP A 33 11.72 12.31 -2.21
N TRP A 34 12.05 13.42 -2.90
CA TRP A 34 11.70 14.76 -2.44
C TRP A 34 10.16 14.90 -2.42
N GLY A 35 9.59 15.17 -1.24
CA GLY A 35 8.14 15.20 -1.06
C GLY A 35 7.46 13.82 -1.10
N ARG A 36 8.23 12.73 -0.97
CA ARG A 36 7.74 11.33 -0.88
C ARG A 36 6.81 10.93 -2.04
N ARG A 37 7.07 11.44 -3.26
CA ARG A 37 6.21 11.17 -4.43
C ARG A 37 6.22 9.69 -4.80
N ASP A 38 7.34 9.01 -4.60
CA ASP A 38 7.48 7.55 -4.72
C ASP A 38 6.44 6.79 -3.87
N ALA A 39 6.20 7.23 -2.63
CA ALA A 39 5.21 6.62 -1.75
C ALA A 39 3.78 6.88 -2.23
N LEU A 40 3.49 8.07 -2.75
CA LEU A 40 2.19 8.41 -3.33
C LEU A 40 1.90 7.62 -4.60
N VAL A 41 2.90 7.44 -5.47
CA VAL A 41 2.80 6.57 -6.64
C VAL A 41 2.43 5.16 -6.22
N ARG A 42 3.12 4.58 -5.21
CA ARG A 42 2.78 3.27 -4.67
C ARG A 42 1.34 3.19 -4.12
N CYS A 43 0.82 4.28 -3.54
CA CYS A 43 -0.56 4.35 -3.07
C CYS A 43 -1.56 4.31 -4.23
N VAL A 44 -1.33 5.12 -5.26
CA VAL A 44 -2.14 5.15 -6.49
C VAL A 44 -2.16 3.77 -7.13
N THR A 45 -0.97 3.19 -7.32
CA THR A 45 -0.79 1.87 -7.89
C THR A 45 -1.53 0.78 -7.11
N ALA A 46 -1.31 0.70 -5.79
CA ALA A 46 -1.92 -0.33 -4.95
C ALA A 46 -3.45 -0.27 -4.95
N PHE A 47 -4.02 0.94 -4.99
CA PHE A 47 -5.46 1.14 -4.91
C PHE A 47 -6.17 1.01 -6.26
N LEU A 48 -5.72 1.77 -7.26
CA LEU A 48 -6.39 1.84 -8.57
C LEU A 48 -6.10 0.61 -9.45
N PHE A 49 -4.95 -0.04 -9.26
CA PHE A 49 -4.51 -1.20 -10.06
C PHE A 49 -4.43 -2.51 -9.27
N GLY A 50 -4.87 -2.48 -8.01
CA GLY A 50 -5.08 -3.68 -7.21
C GLY A 50 -6.29 -4.50 -7.67
N PRO A 51 -6.62 -5.59 -6.96
CA PRO A 51 -7.77 -6.45 -7.26
C PRO A 51 -9.05 -5.62 -7.34
N SER A 52 -9.86 -5.74 -8.39
CA SER A 52 -11.12 -5.02 -8.59
C SER A 52 -12.18 -5.98 -9.15
N GLN A 53 -13.45 -5.80 -8.79
CA GLN A 53 -14.53 -6.62 -9.33
C GLN A 53 -14.85 -6.12 -10.73
N SER A 54 -14.47 -6.87 -11.76
CA SER A 54 -14.75 -6.49 -13.16
C SER A 54 -16.26 -6.42 -13.48
N SER A 55 -17.09 -7.13 -12.71
CA SER A 55 -18.54 -7.25 -12.93
C SER A 55 -19.39 -6.19 -12.20
N VAL A 56 -18.87 -5.55 -11.16
CA VAL A 56 -19.58 -4.54 -10.39
C VAL A 56 -18.93 -3.19 -10.68
N ALA A 57 -19.72 -2.22 -11.14
CA ALA A 57 -19.26 -0.88 -11.49
C ALA A 57 -18.81 -0.05 -10.27
N SER A 58 -18.00 -0.62 -9.38
CA SER A 58 -17.47 0.06 -8.22
C SER A 58 -16.33 0.97 -8.66
N SER A 59 -16.60 2.27 -8.73
CA SER A 59 -15.55 3.25 -9.04
C SER A 59 -14.54 3.32 -7.89
N ARG A 60 -13.27 3.48 -8.26
CA ARG A 60 -12.20 3.82 -7.33
C ARG A 60 -11.60 5.15 -7.73
N GLU A 61 -11.50 6.04 -6.76
CA GLU A 61 -10.96 7.38 -6.93
C GLU A 61 -9.93 7.64 -5.84
N MET A 62 -8.75 8.10 -6.25
CA MET A 62 -7.70 8.56 -5.34
C MET A 62 -7.64 10.08 -5.43
N VAL A 63 -7.60 10.76 -4.28
CA VAL A 63 -7.47 12.20 -4.17
C VAL A 63 -6.24 12.51 -3.32
N LEU A 64 -5.33 13.32 -3.83
CA LEU A 64 -4.16 13.81 -3.11
C LEU A 64 -4.41 15.29 -2.77
N LEU A 65 -4.49 15.60 -1.47
CA LEU A 65 -4.68 16.97 -0.98
C LEU A 65 -3.34 17.52 -0.48
N PHE A 66 -2.82 18.54 -1.16
CA PHE A 66 -1.55 19.18 -0.86
C PHE A 66 -1.72 20.37 0.09
N ASP A 67 -0.89 20.44 1.13
CA ASP A 67 -1.00 21.47 2.18
C ASP A 67 -0.44 22.84 1.79
N ASP A 68 0.66 22.89 1.02
CA ASP A 68 1.35 24.15 0.73
C ASP A 68 0.55 25.06 -0.24
N ASP A 69 -0.23 24.48 -1.16
CA ASP A 69 -0.97 25.22 -2.19
C ASP A 69 -2.45 24.82 -2.30
N ALA A 70 -2.94 23.99 -1.39
CA ALA A 70 -4.32 23.47 -1.38
C ALA A 70 -4.72 22.79 -2.70
N ALA A 71 -3.74 22.32 -3.49
CA ALA A 71 -4.03 21.63 -4.73
C ALA A 71 -4.67 20.26 -4.43
N VAL A 72 -5.70 19.95 -5.21
CA VAL A 72 -6.43 18.69 -5.15
C VAL A 72 -6.14 17.94 -6.44
N LEU A 73 -5.36 16.87 -6.35
CA LEU A 73 -5.08 16.01 -7.50
C LEU A 73 -5.97 14.78 -7.41
N GLU A 74 -6.91 14.64 -8.34
CA GLU A 74 -7.83 13.51 -8.41
C GLU A 74 -7.36 12.52 -9.49
N MET A 75 -7.50 11.23 -9.21
CA MET A 75 -7.18 10.16 -10.14
C MET A 75 -8.20 9.04 -10.11
N SER A 76 -8.47 8.48 -11.28
CA SER A 76 -9.29 7.29 -11.45
C SER A 76 -8.81 6.44 -12.63
N ARG A 77 -9.30 5.20 -12.69
CA ARG A 77 -9.03 4.29 -13.81
C ARG A 77 -10.14 4.42 -14.86
N THR A 78 -9.79 4.53 -16.14
CA THR A 78 -10.75 4.84 -17.23
C THR A 78 -11.39 3.61 -17.87
N ASP A 79 -11.28 2.43 -17.25
CA ASP A 79 -11.77 1.16 -17.84
C ASP A 79 -13.26 1.19 -18.24
N HIS A 80 -14.02 2.12 -17.67
CA HIS A 80 -15.47 2.23 -17.85
C HIS A 80 -15.92 3.27 -18.88
N VAL A 81 -15.01 4.08 -19.42
CA VAL A 81 -15.35 4.96 -20.54
C VAL A 81 -15.36 4.10 -21.79
N LYS A 82 -16.45 3.33 -21.93
CA LYS A 82 -16.88 2.80 -23.22
C LYS A 82 -17.17 4.03 -24.08
N ASP A 83 -16.16 4.54 -24.76
CA ASP A 83 -16.35 5.36 -25.94
C ASP A 83 -17.10 4.49 -26.95
N LYS A 84 -18.43 4.49 -26.80
CA LYS A 84 -19.38 3.74 -27.63
C LYS A 84 -19.30 4.13 -29.10
N ALA A 85 -18.57 5.19 -29.43
CA ALA A 85 -18.50 5.75 -30.79
C ALA A 85 -17.44 5.10 -31.69
N THR A 86 -16.46 4.34 -31.18
CA THR A 86 -15.34 3.83 -32.02
C THR A 86 -15.02 2.34 -31.89
N SER A 87 -15.74 1.56 -31.07
CA SER A 87 -15.61 0.10 -31.09
C SER A 87 -16.43 -0.51 -32.24
N VAL A 88 -15.98 -0.31 -33.48
CA VAL A 88 -16.52 -1.03 -34.64
C VAL A 88 -16.23 -2.52 -34.45
N PHE A 89 -17.29 -3.32 -34.48
CA PHE A 89 -17.33 -4.77 -34.38
C PHE A 89 -16.30 -5.46 -35.29
N SER A 90 -15.12 -5.80 -34.76
CA SER A 90 -14.28 -6.85 -35.32
C SER A 90 -14.50 -8.12 -34.50
N GLY A 91 -15.43 -8.95 -34.99
CA GLY A 91 -15.92 -10.17 -34.34
C GLY A 91 -14.93 -11.34 -34.24
N ARG A 92 -13.62 -11.10 -34.04
CA ARG A 92 -12.64 -12.16 -33.79
C ARG A 92 -11.60 -11.70 -32.77
N GLY A 93 -11.76 -12.21 -31.54
CA GLY A 93 -10.76 -12.16 -30.48
C GLY A 93 -10.57 -10.77 -29.88
N PHE A 94 -10.95 -10.61 -28.61
CA PHE A 94 -10.46 -9.51 -27.77
C PHE A 94 -8.93 -9.59 -27.70
N LEU A 95 -8.23 -9.04 -28.70
CA LEU A 95 -6.83 -8.70 -28.59
C LEU A 95 -6.75 -7.65 -27.47
N LYS A 96 -6.35 -8.13 -26.29
CA LYS A 96 -6.10 -7.32 -25.09
C LYS A 96 -5.17 -6.18 -25.48
N LYS A 97 -5.76 -5.00 -25.69
CA LYS A 97 -5.08 -3.71 -25.79
C LYS A 97 -4.05 -3.62 -24.68
N ASP A 98 -2.83 -3.23 -25.02
CA ASP A 98 -1.63 -3.23 -24.19
C ASP A 98 -1.94 -3.04 -22.70
N GLU A 99 -1.63 -4.06 -21.90
CA GLU A 99 -1.81 -4.01 -20.46
C GLU A 99 -0.95 -2.86 -19.92
N ILE A 100 -1.61 -1.76 -19.55
CA ILE A 100 -0.91 -0.60 -19.02
C ILE A 100 -0.22 -1.01 -17.73
N VAL A 101 1.09 -0.78 -17.69
CA VAL A 101 1.88 -0.90 -16.46
C VAL A 101 1.94 0.47 -15.77
N PRO A 102 1.39 0.62 -14.55
CA PRO A 102 1.39 1.88 -13.82
C PRO A 102 2.76 2.10 -13.15
N THR A 103 3.80 2.27 -13.97
CA THR A 103 5.16 2.57 -13.50
C THR A 103 5.23 3.94 -12.84
N GLU A 104 6.25 4.16 -12.01
CA GLU A 104 6.48 5.47 -11.40
C GLU A 104 6.57 6.58 -12.46
N HIS A 105 7.32 6.33 -13.53
CA HIS A 105 7.45 7.25 -14.66
C HIS A 105 6.09 7.67 -15.23
N THR A 106 5.21 6.70 -15.54
CA THR A 106 3.92 6.99 -16.17
C THR A 106 2.98 7.77 -15.26
N ILE A 107 2.95 7.46 -13.96
CA ILE A 107 2.12 8.19 -12.98
C ILE A 107 2.64 9.62 -12.78
N ILE A 108 3.95 9.80 -12.58
CA ILE A 108 4.54 11.14 -12.42
C ILE A 108 4.35 11.98 -13.69
N GLN A 109 4.47 11.38 -14.87
CA GLN A 109 4.21 12.07 -16.14
C GLN A 109 2.74 12.50 -16.25
N LEU A 110 1.80 11.68 -15.77
CA LEU A 110 0.38 12.03 -15.73
C LEU A 110 0.13 13.23 -14.81
N TRP A 111 0.69 13.21 -13.59
CA TRP A 111 0.58 14.32 -12.65
C TRP A 111 1.17 15.61 -13.20
N LYS A 112 2.32 15.52 -13.86
CA LYS A 112 2.94 16.67 -14.54
C LYS A 112 2.01 17.29 -15.56
N ARG A 113 1.39 16.47 -16.42
CA ARG A 113 0.47 16.96 -17.45
C ARG A 113 -0.79 17.56 -16.84
N ALA A 114 -1.31 16.99 -15.75
CA ALA A 114 -2.43 17.58 -15.02
C ALA A 114 -2.05 18.94 -14.43
N ALA A 115 -0.90 19.05 -13.75
CA ALA A 115 -0.35 20.30 -13.21
C ALA A 115 -0.11 21.38 -14.29
N GLN A 116 0.23 20.98 -15.52
CA GLN A 116 0.34 21.90 -16.66
C GLN A 116 -1.01 22.40 -17.19
N ASN A 117 -2.11 21.69 -16.90
CA ASN A 117 -3.45 22.00 -17.37
C ASN A 117 -4.48 21.95 -16.23
N PRO A 118 -4.37 22.81 -15.18
CA PRO A 118 -5.29 22.78 -14.05
C PRO A 118 -6.76 22.93 -14.48
N GLY A 119 -7.64 22.18 -13.84
CA GLY A 119 -9.07 22.10 -14.14
C GLY A 119 -9.44 21.22 -15.33
N THR A 120 -8.46 20.67 -16.06
CA THR A 120 -8.70 19.74 -17.18
C THR A 120 -8.34 18.32 -16.78
N THR A 121 -9.22 17.36 -17.09
CA THR A 121 -8.92 15.94 -16.91
C THR A 121 -8.01 15.44 -18.03
N ILE A 122 -6.81 15.03 -17.67
CA ILE A 122 -5.83 14.41 -18.56
C ILE A 122 -6.02 12.90 -18.55
N HIS A 123 -6.11 12.31 -19.73
CA HIS A 123 -6.17 10.87 -19.91
C HIS A 123 -4.83 10.34 -20.43
N MET A 124 -4.26 9.35 -19.75
CA MET A 124 -3.03 8.69 -20.21
C MET A 124 -3.01 7.26 -19.71
N SER A 125 -2.72 6.30 -20.60
CA SER A 125 -2.50 4.91 -20.23
C SER A 125 -3.64 4.35 -19.36
N GLY A 126 -4.90 4.52 -19.78
CA GLY A 126 -6.06 4.02 -19.04
C GLY A 126 -6.29 4.65 -17.66
N MET A 127 -5.60 5.76 -17.35
CA MET A 127 -5.81 6.57 -16.16
C MET A 127 -6.40 7.92 -16.56
N ALA A 128 -7.20 8.50 -15.69
CA ALA A 128 -7.62 9.88 -15.72
C ALA A 128 -7.01 10.60 -14.52
N CYS A 129 -6.54 11.82 -14.71
CA CYS A 129 -6.05 12.68 -13.65
C CYS A 129 -6.44 14.13 -13.90
N SER A 130 -7.01 14.78 -12.91
CA SER A 130 -7.25 16.23 -12.90
C SER A 130 -6.56 16.84 -11.69
N ILE A 131 -6.25 18.13 -11.78
CA ILE A 131 -5.79 18.90 -10.65
C ILE A 131 -6.62 20.17 -10.53
N HIS A 132 -7.12 20.43 -9.33
CA HIS A 132 -7.92 21.59 -9.01
C HIS A 132 -7.13 22.44 -8.02
N VAL A 133 -7.05 23.75 -8.30
CA VAL A 133 -6.36 24.71 -7.44
C VAL A 133 -7.35 25.82 -7.15
N ASP A 134 -7.50 26.16 -5.87
CA ASP A 134 -8.36 27.28 -5.48
C ASP A 134 -7.82 28.59 -6.11
N PRO A 135 -8.60 29.26 -7.00
CA PRO A 135 -8.17 30.49 -7.65
C PRO A 135 -7.76 31.59 -6.66
N THR A 136 -8.36 31.58 -5.47
CA THR A 136 -8.08 32.58 -4.43
C THR A 136 -6.70 32.38 -3.78
N VAL A 137 -6.14 31.16 -3.83
CA VAL A 137 -4.77 30.86 -3.40
C VAL A 137 -3.75 31.33 -4.45
N LEU A 138 -4.09 31.26 -5.74
CA LEU A 138 -3.24 31.76 -6.83
C LEU A 138 -3.18 33.30 -6.86
N GLN A 139 -4.30 33.97 -6.55
CA GLN A 139 -4.40 35.44 -6.59
C GLN A 139 -3.68 36.13 -5.42
N SER A 140 -3.51 35.46 -4.30
CA SER A 140 -2.97 36.10 -3.09
C SER A 140 -1.45 36.35 -3.14
N GLY A 141 -0.75 36.01 -4.24
CA GLY A 141 0.65 36.37 -4.48
C GLY A 141 1.67 35.77 -3.50
N ALA A 142 1.22 35.14 -2.43
CA ALA A 142 2.01 34.56 -1.35
C ALA A 142 2.79 33.30 -1.77
N LEU A 143 2.49 32.72 -2.94
CA LEU A 143 3.12 31.50 -3.43
C LEU A 143 4.52 31.70 -4.05
N LYS A 144 5.00 32.94 -4.20
CA LYS A 144 6.24 33.19 -4.98
C LYS A 144 7.57 32.84 -4.30
N GLN A 145 7.72 32.64 -2.99
CA GLN A 145 9.09 32.43 -2.43
C GLN A 145 9.29 31.51 -1.20
N ASN A 146 8.35 30.64 -0.82
CA ASN A 146 8.56 29.81 0.38
C ASN A 146 8.84 28.33 0.06
N ALA A 147 10.13 28.00 -0.14
CA ALA A 147 10.69 26.65 -0.03
C ALA A 147 11.61 26.55 1.21
N GLY A 148 11.39 25.52 2.03
CA GLY A 148 12.20 25.08 3.21
C GLY A 148 12.02 25.91 4.49
N THR A 149 11.81 25.38 5.69
CA THR A 149 11.82 24.02 6.29
C THR A 149 11.12 24.11 7.67
N SER A 150 10.46 23.04 8.14
CA SER A 150 9.86 22.95 9.49
C SER A 150 10.18 21.63 10.19
N SER A 151 10.77 21.73 11.38
CA SER A 151 10.56 20.83 12.53
C SER A 151 10.70 21.63 13.84
N GLU A 152 9.87 21.23 14.80
CA GLU A 152 9.44 21.85 16.06
C GLU A 152 10.54 22.36 17.02
N GLU A 153 10.30 23.58 17.50
CA GLU A 153 10.44 24.19 18.85
C GLU A 153 11.50 23.79 19.90
N SER A 154 12.42 22.86 19.63
CA SER A 154 13.73 22.86 20.30
C SER A 154 14.92 22.95 19.34
N SER A 155 14.67 22.87 18.03
CA SER A 155 15.73 22.59 17.05
C SER A 155 15.45 23.18 15.67
N MET A 156 15.03 24.45 15.56
CA MET A 156 14.86 25.08 14.25
C MET A 156 16.18 25.23 13.45
N GLY A 157 17.35 24.90 14.01
CA GLY A 157 18.65 25.06 13.34
C GLY A 157 18.95 26.51 12.91
N LEU A 158 18.11 27.46 13.33
CA LEU A 158 18.30 28.89 13.16
C LEU A 158 19.25 29.33 14.28
N ASP A 159 20.47 28.79 14.22
CA ASP A 159 21.55 29.06 15.18
C ASP A 159 22.09 30.47 15.02
N SER A 160 21.89 31.05 13.84
CA SER A 160 22.28 32.41 13.56
C SER A 160 21.10 33.38 13.66
N LYS A 161 21.41 34.57 14.17
CA LYS A 161 20.57 35.77 14.11
C LYS A 161 20.06 36.05 12.68
N ARG A 162 20.87 35.79 11.66
CA ARG A 162 20.53 35.95 10.23
C ARG A 162 19.39 35.03 9.81
N GLN A 163 19.51 33.75 10.12
CA GLN A 163 18.49 32.75 9.80
C GLN A 163 17.14 33.07 10.44
N ILE A 164 17.12 33.52 11.70
CA ILE A 164 15.86 33.91 12.38
C ILE A 164 15.23 35.13 11.68
N LEU A 165 16.04 36.13 11.32
CA LEU A 165 15.54 37.30 10.61
C LEU A 165 15.00 36.96 9.23
N GLU A 166 15.73 36.17 8.45
CA GLU A 166 15.32 35.75 7.12
C GLU A 166 14.02 34.94 7.18
N TYR A 167 13.88 34.07 8.19
CA TYR A 167 12.64 33.35 8.44
C TYR A 167 11.48 34.30 8.74
N LEU A 168 11.65 35.25 9.66
CA LEU A 168 10.63 36.25 9.99
C LEU A 168 10.24 37.08 8.75
N GLN A 169 11.19 37.59 8.00
CA GLN A 169 10.94 38.40 6.80
C GLN A 169 10.22 37.63 5.70
N LYS A 170 10.43 36.31 5.65
CA LYS A 170 9.87 35.39 4.66
C LYS A 170 8.46 34.90 5.02
N HIS A 171 8.15 34.77 6.31
CA HIS A 171 6.93 34.11 6.79
C HIS A 171 5.94 35.04 7.50
N CYS A 172 6.37 36.20 8.00
CA CYS A 172 5.47 37.17 8.62
C CYS A 172 4.84 38.11 7.58
N SER A 173 3.65 38.64 7.88
CA SER A 173 3.02 39.65 7.05
C SER A 173 3.84 40.96 7.02
N MET A 174 3.77 41.71 5.92
CA MET A 174 4.49 42.99 5.81
C MET A 174 4.08 44.01 6.87
N GLU A 175 2.83 43.95 7.33
CA GLU A 175 2.34 44.81 8.42
C GLU A 175 2.98 44.45 9.76
N PHE A 176 3.06 43.15 10.08
CA PHE A 176 3.78 42.66 11.25
C PHE A 176 5.26 43.05 11.20
N LEU A 177 5.91 42.88 10.04
CA LEU A 177 7.31 43.29 9.85
C LEU A 177 7.52 44.80 10.03
N ARG A 178 6.58 45.65 9.58
CA ARG A 178 6.65 47.10 9.80
C ARG A 178 6.52 47.46 11.28
N ASN A 179 5.60 46.81 11.99
CA ASN A 179 5.38 47.04 13.42
C ASN A 179 6.63 46.70 14.26
N HIS A 180 7.36 45.65 13.86
CA HIS A 180 8.63 45.26 14.49
C HIS A 180 9.89 45.86 13.83
N ARG A 181 9.73 46.78 12.86
CA ARG A 181 10.82 47.42 12.10
C ARG A 181 11.76 46.43 11.40
N LEU A 182 11.23 45.26 11.01
CA LEU A 182 11.92 44.20 10.28
C LEU A 182 11.69 44.26 8.76
N ASN A 183 11.07 45.33 8.24
CA ASN A 183 10.76 45.49 6.81
C ASN A 183 11.89 46.14 5.98
N SER A 184 13.08 46.33 6.56
CA SER A 184 14.28 46.85 5.88
C SER A 184 15.15 45.72 5.30
N GLY A 185 16.21 46.06 4.56
CA GLY A 185 17.17 45.06 4.09
C GLY A 185 17.84 44.28 5.24
N THR A 186 18.06 42.98 5.05
CA THR A 186 18.57 42.03 6.05
C THR A 186 19.82 42.55 6.76
N GLU A 187 20.80 43.10 6.03
CA GLU A 187 22.03 43.66 6.60
C GLU A 187 21.79 44.85 7.54
N SER A 188 20.83 45.72 7.23
CA SER A 188 20.51 46.91 8.05
C SER A 188 19.90 46.50 9.39
N ILE A 189 19.04 45.48 9.36
CA ILE A 189 18.40 44.95 10.57
C ILE A 189 19.39 44.12 11.38
N LEU A 190 20.24 43.30 10.75
CA LEU A 190 21.28 42.56 11.45
C LEU A 190 22.30 43.44 12.14
N ARG A 191 22.47 44.70 11.73
CA ARG A 191 23.27 45.67 12.50
C ARG A 191 22.55 46.25 13.72
N LYS A 192 21.20 46.23 13.74
CA LYS A 192 20.36 46.94 14.73
C LYS A 192 19.61 46.05 15.73
N SER A 193 19.34 44.79 15.39
CA SER A 193 18.67 43.82 16.27
C SER A 193 19.69 42.92 16.98
N ASN A 194 19.27 42.03 17.87
CA ASN A 194 20.09 40.91 18.37
C ASN A 194 19.26 39.62 18.30
N ARG A 195 19.88 38.45 18.56
CA ARG A 195 19.21 37.15 18.43
C ARG A 195 17.96 37.06 19.29
N ASP A 196 18.05 37.50 20.55
CA ASP A 196 16.96 37.41 21.51
C ASP A 196 15.77 38.31 21.16
N ALA A 197 16.04 39.51 20.63
CA ALA A 197 15.01 40.40 20.12
C ALA A 197 14.24 39.76 18.95
N LEU A 198 14.94 39.08 18.04
CA LEU A 198 14.29 38.38 16.94
C LEU A 198 13.52 37.13 17.40
N LEU A 199 14.05 36.37 18.37
CA LEU A 199 13.32 35.26 18.99
C LEU A 199 12.08 35.73 19.75
N LYS A 200 12.12 36.92 20.35
CA LYS A 200 10.94 37.54 20.97
C LYS A 200 9.87 37.86 19.93
N VAL A 201 10.25 38.50 18.82
CA VAL A 201 9.32 38.78 17.71
C VAL A 201 8.75 37.50 17.10
N TRP A 202 9.55 36.44 17.00
CA TRP A 202 9.09 35.12 16.56
C TRP A 202 8.07 34.49 17.51
N ARG A 203 8.30 34.56 18.82
CA ARG A 203 7.32 34.12 19.83
C ARG A 203 6.03 34.93 19.75
N GLU A 204 6.13 36.26 19.62
CA GLU A 204 4.97 37.13 19.45
C GLU A 204 4.18 36.80 18.18
N TRP A 205 4.85 36.42 17.09
CA TRP A 205 4.21 35.94 15.86
C TRP A 205 3.49 34.60 16.07
N ASN A 206 4.13 33.61 16.70
CA ASN A 206 3.51 32.32 17.01
C ASN A 206 2.31 32.49 17.95
N GLU A 207 2.44 33.34 18.98
CA GLU A 207 1.34 33.70 19.86
C GLU A 207 0.23 34.44 19.11
N ALA A 208 0.55 35.31 18.14
CA ALA A 208 -0.46 35.99 17.32
C ALA A 208 -1.17 35.03 16.35
N ILE A 209 -0.49 33.99 15.85
CA ILE A 209 -1.13 32.92 15.08
C ILE A 209 -2.05 32.09 15.99
N GLN A 210 -1.62 31.78 17.21
CA GLN A 210 -2.41 31.00 18.17
C GLN A 210 -3.59 31.80 18.75
N LYS A 211 -3.40 33.09 19.07
CA LYS A 211 -4.42 34.00 19.62
C LYS A 211 -5.31 34.60 18.53
N GLY A 212 -4.79 34.78 17.31
CA GLY A 212 -5.53 35.22 16.12
C GLY A 212 -6.46 34.15 15.52
N GLY A 213 -6.40 32.90 16.03
CA GLY A 213 -7.45 31.89 15.85
C GLY A 213 -8.72 32.14 16.67
N GLY A 214 -8.77 33.22 17.46
CA GLY A 214 -9.94 33.68 18.21
C GLY A 214 -11.05 34.21 17.30
N GLU A 215 -12.02 33.34 17.04
CA GLU A 215 -13.45 33.52 16.70
C GLU A 215 -13.92 34.48 15.60
N ASN A 216 -13.20 35.53 15.19
CA ASN A 216 -13.75 36.50 14.20
C ASN A 216 -12.90 36.72 12.94
N GLY A 217 -11.69 36.16 12.84
CA GLY A 217 -10.80 36.32 11.67
C GLY A 217 -10.59 35.08 10.79
N SER A 218 -11.03 33.88 11.22
CA SER A 218 -10.63 32.59 10.62
C SER A 218 -11.59 32.03 9.53
N ASN A 219 -12.59 32.80 9.09
CA ASN A 219 -13.58 32.32 8.13
C ASN A 219 -13.01 31.91 6.75
N GLY A 220 -11.77 32.27 6.41
CA GLY A 220 -11.16 31.88 5.13
C GLY A 220 -10.78 30.40 5.07
N GLY A 221 -9.89 29.95 5.96
CA GLY A 221 -9.31 28.60 5.91
C GLY A 221 -10.32 27.50 6.24
N GLY A 222 -11.08 27.67 7.33
CA GLY A 222 -12.06 26.68 7.76
C GLY A 222 -13.21 26.50 6.77
N ARG A 223 -13.65 27.59 6.13
CA ARG A 223 -14.71 27.53 5.11
C ARG A 223 -14.22 26.84 3.84
N ARG A 224 -12.98 27.08 3.41
CA ARG A 224 -12.38 26.39 2.25
C ARG A 224 -12.28 24.88 2.47
N LEU A 225 -11.78 24.46 3.63
CA LEU A 225 -11.72 23.03 3.99
C LEU A 225 -13.11 22.38 4.04
N GLN A 226 -14.11 23.09 4.56
CA GLN A 226 -15.49 22.59 4.56
C GLN A 226 -16.06 22.44 3.14
N VAL A 227 -15.82 23.41 2.24
CA VAL A 227 -16.22 23.33 0.84
C VAL A 227 -15.54 22.13 0.17
N PHE A 228 -14.24 21.96 0.39
CA PHE A 228 -13.50 20.80 -0.12
C PHE A 228 -14.08 19.48 0.37
N PHE A 229 -14.27 19.31 1.69
CA PHE A 229 -14.84 18.07 2.23
C PHE A 229 -16.28 17.84 1.76
N HIS A 230 -17.04 18.91 1.55
CA HIS A 230 -18.39 18.83 1.00
C HIS A 230 -18.33 18.25 -0.41
N ASP A 231 -17.52 18.84 -1.30
CA ASP A 231 -17.33 18.34 -2.68
C ASP A 231 -16.82 16.89 -2.70
N MET A 232 -15.91 16.52 -1.80
CA MET A 232 -15.39 15.16 -1.67
C MET A 232 -16.41 14.15 -1.14
N LEU A 233 -17.45 14.58 -0.44
CA LEU A 233 -18.52 13.73 0.06
C LEU A 233 -19.73 13.71 -0.89
N GLN A 234 -19.79 14.61 -1.87
CA GLN A 234 -20.80 14.55 -2.92
C GLN A 234 -20.58 13.33 -3.81
N VAL A 235 -21.67 12.58 -4.02
CA VAL A 235 -21.71 11.42 -4.92
C VAL A 235 -22.22 11.88 -6.27
N ALA A 236 -21.47 11.59 -7.33
CA ALA A 236 -21.92 11.96 -8.67
C ALA A 236 -23.26 11.29 -9.00
N PRO A 237 -24.21 11.99 -9.65
CA PRO A 237 -25.58 11.49 -9.90
C PRO A 237 -25.63 10.10 -10.55
N GLN A 238 -24.64 9.76 -11.39
CA GLN A 238 -24.55 8.45 -12.05
C GLN A 238 -24.39 7.26 -11.07
N HIS A 239 -23.97 7.49 -9.83
CA HIS A 239 -23.85 6.46 -8.79
C HIS A 239 -25.08 6.38 -7.87
N VAL A 240 -26.09 7.25 -8.07
CA VAL A 240 -27.28 7.38 -7.22
C VAL A 240 -28.44 6.50 -7.72
N ALA A 241 -28.14 5.32 -8.26
CA ALA A 241 -29.18 4.35 -8.60
C ALA A 241 -29.75 3.70 -7.30
N GLY A 242 -30.65 4.39 -6.61
CA GLY A 242 -31.39 3.85 -5.44
C GLY A 242 -30.88 4.31 -4.07
N ARG A 243 -30.95 3.41 -3.07
CA ARG A 243 -30.63 3.65 -1.65
C ARG A 243 -29.12 3.71 -1.36
N THR A 244 -28.36 4.48 -2.14
CA THR A 244 -26.93 4.69 -1.88
C THR A 244 -26.74 5.61 -0.68
N LYS A 245 -26.01 5.16 0.34
CA LYS A 245 -25.64 5.96 1.52
C LYS A 245 -24.18 6.38 1.43
N VAL A 246 -23.88 7.63 1.77
CA VAL A 246 -22.51 8.14 1.91
C VAL A 246 -21.99 7.81 3.30
N VAL A 247 -20.74 7.37 3.40
CA VAL A 247 -20.04 7.17 4.67
C VAL A 247 -18.66 7.79 4.57
N ALA A 248 -18.32 8.61 5.56
CA ALA A 248 -16.96 9.08 5.78
C ALA A 248 -16.22 8.10 6.70
N GLY A 249 -15.00 7.74 6.37
CA GLY A 249 -14.14 6.91 7.22
C GLY A 249 -12.84 7.62 7.55
N LEU A 250 -12.48 7.66 8.81
CA LEU A 250 -11.18 8.11 9.29
C LEU A 250 -10.29 6.90 9.50
N LEU A 251 -9.19 6.83 8.77
CA LEU A 251 -8.26 5.73 8.93
C LEU A 251 -7.09 6.11 9.82
N HIS A 252 -7.01 5.50 11.00
CA HIS A 252 -5.97 5.78 11.98
C HIS A 252 -5.66 4.54 12.84
N GLU A 253 -4.41 4.40 13.29
CA GLU A 253 -3.96 3.24 14.08
C GLU A 253 -4.59 3.16 15.49
N SER A 254 -5.10 4.29 15.99
CA SER A 254 -5.86 4.35 17.26
C SER A 254 -7.33 3.96 17.11
N CYS A 255 -7.83 3.81 15.87
CA CYS A 255 -9.21 3.43 15.64
C CYS A 255 -9.47 1.93 15.89
N PRO A 256 -10.74 1.54 16.10
CA PRO A 256 -11.14 0.14 16.15
C PRO A 256 -10.72 -0.63 14.89
N GLU A 257 -10.32 -1.90 15.07
CA GLU A 257 -10.03 -2.77 13.94
C GLU A 257 -11.27 -2.95 13.05
N PHE A 258 -11.05 -2.91 11.74
CA PHE A 258 -12.10 -3.04 10.75
C PHE A 258 -12.77 -4.43 10.86
N PRO A 259 -14.10 -4.50 11.04
CA PRO A 259 -14.80 -5.76 11.34
C PRO A 259 -15.09 -6.58 10.05
N CYS A 260 -14.03 -6.88 9.28
CA CYS A 260 -14.11 -7.60 8.01
C CYS A 260 -14.20 -9.11 8.12
N PHE A 261 -14.30 -9.66 9.33
CA PHE A 261 -14.37 -11.10 9.57
C PHE A 261 -15.72 -11.56 10.10
N ASN A 262 -15.88 -12.87 10.24
CA ASN A 262 -17.13 -13.52 10.63
C ASN A 262 -18.26 -13.11 9.69
N LEU A 263 -17.94 -13.02 8.40
CA LEU A 263 -18.90 -12.69 7.37
C LEU A 263 -19.47 -14.01 6.85
N ASP A 264 -20.80 -14.15 6.89
CA ASP A 264 -21.48 -15.19 6.13
C ASP A 264 -21.51 -14.77 4.65
N ILE A 265 -20.33 -14.76 4.04
CA ILE A 265 -20.20 -14.59 2.61
C ILE A 265 -20.57 -15.95 2.03
N SER A 266 -21.82 -16.08 1.63
CA SER A 266 -22.30 -17.26 0.92
C SER A 266 -21.34 -17.53 -0.24
N SER A 267 -21.00 -18.79 -0.48
CA SER A 267 -20.10 -19.15 -1.59
C SER A 267 -20.63 -18.61 -2.92
N ALA A 268 -21.95 -18.49 -3.06
CA ALA A 268 -22.63 -17.87 -4.18
C ALA A 268 -22.19 -16.41 -4.42
N ALA A 269 -22.15 -15.56 -3.39
CA ALA A 269 -21.78 -14.15 -3.52
C ALA A 269 -20.33 -13.93 -4.01
N LEU A 270 -19.46 -14.92 -3.82
CA LEU A 270 -18.07 -14.88 -4.28
C LEU A 270 -17.83 -15.67 -5.56
N SER A 271 -18.69 -16.63 -5.89
CA SER A 271 -18.58 -17.41 -7.12
C SER A 271 -19.34 -16.80 -8.30
N SER A 272 -20.36 -15.98 -8.04
CA SER A 272 -21.11 -15.28 -9.10
C SER A 272 -20.51 -13.90 -9.37
N CYS A 273 -19.48 -13.83 -10.20
CA CYS A 273 -19.20 -12.61 -10.96
C CYS A 273 -20.25 -12.39 -12.07
N GLU A 274 -21.23 -13.29 -12.21
CA GLU A 274 -22.38 -13.05 -13.08
C GLU A 274 -23.32 -12.04 -12.43
N PRO A 275 -23.67 -10.94 -13.13
CA PRO A 275 -24.68 -9.98 -12.66
C PRO A 275 -26.03 -10.72 -12.54
N HIS A 276 -26.31 -11.22 -11.34
CA HIS A 276 -27.48 -12.05 -11.09
C HIS A 276 -28.77 -11.28 -11.39
N ARG A 277 -29.60 -11.95 -12.22
CA ARG A 277 -31.02 -11.70 -12.48
C ARG A 277 -31.75 -11.06 -11.30
N LYS A 278 -32.30 -9.86 -11.53
CA LYS A 278 -33.52 -9.19 -11.00
C LYS A 278 -34.22 -9.76 -9.72
N GLN A 279 -33.52 -10.34 -8.76
CA GLN A 279 -34.07 -10.53 -7.42
C GLN A 279 -33.87 -9.22 -6.67
N GLN A 280 -34.92 -8.41 -6.75
CA GLN A 280 -35.13 -7.08 -6.21
C GLN A 280 -35.15 -7.12 -4.67
N SER A 281 -34.08 -7.60 -4.05
CA SER A 281 -33.89 -7.55 -2.61
C SER A 281 -33.41 -6.15 -2.20
N ASP A 282 -33.88 -5.69 -1.04
CA ASP A 282 -33.58 -4.41 -0.39
C ASP A 282 -32.08 -4.24 0.02
N SER A 283 -31.14 -4.50 -0.89
CA SER A 283 -29.71 -4.32 -0.59
C SER A 283 -29.37 -2.83 -0.44
N ILE A 284 -28.64 -2.49 0.62
CA ILE A 284 -28.11 -1.14 0.84
C ILE A 284 -26.77 -1.04 0.11
N SER A 285 -26.59 0.03 -0.65
CA SER A 285 -25.33 0.36 -1.31
C SER A 285 -24.64 1.51 -0.58
N TYR A 286 -23.32 1.47 -0.47
CA TYR A 286 -22.52 2.53 0.14
C TYR A 286 -21.57 3.18 -0.85
N PHE A 287 -21.46 4.51 -0.78
CA PHE A 287 -20.31 5.25 -1.29
C PHE A 287 -19.42 5.60 -0.10
N VAL A 288 -18.18 5.14 -0.12
CA VAL A 288 -17.27 5.27 1.02
C VAL A 288 -16.17 6.28 0.67
N CYS A 289 -16.04 7.33 1.46
CA CYS A 289 -14.97 8.31 1.35
C CYS A 289 -14.02 8.17 2.56
N LEU A 290 -12.80 7.70 2.32
CA LEU A 290 -11.82 7.41 3.37
C LEU A 290 -10.74 8.49 3.41
N PHE A 291 -10.47 9.01 4.60
CA PHE A 291 -9.45 10.02 4.87
C PHE A 291 -8.29 9.37 5.62
N LEU A 292 -7.09 9.46 5.06
CA LEU A 292 -5.89 8.78 5.56
C LEU A 292 -4.65 9.66 5.36
N GLY A 293 -3.74 9.64 6.33
CA GLY A 293 -2.41 10.22 6.17
C GLY A 293 -1.54 9.42 5.18
N ALA A 294 -0.88 10.12 4.26
CA ALA A 294 0.11 9.49 3.36
C ALA A 294 1.52 9.98 3.64
N VAL A 295 1.73 11.29 3.57
CA VAL A 295 3.01 11.94 3.89
C VAL A 295 2.94 12.69 5.21
N ARG A 296 1.74 13.15 5.56
CA ARG A 296 1.39 13.70 6.87
C ARG A 296 0.04 13.15 7.31
N ASP A 297 -0.22 13.21 8.60
CA ASP A 297 -1.54 12.97 9.14
C ASP A 297 -2.47 14.17 8.93
N MET A 298 -3.76 13.91 9.08
CA MET A 298 -4.77 14.93 9.14
C MET A 298 -4.56 15.78 10.41
N THR A 299 -4.55 17.10 10.26
CA THR A 299 -4.47 18.03 11.39
C THR A 299 -5.75 17.99 12.23
N MET A 300 -5.66 18.45 13.47
CA MET A 300 -6.83 18.53 14.37
C MET A 300 -7.94 19.43 13.80
N ASP A 301 -7.59 20.49 13.08
CA ASP A 301 -8.56 21.40 12.47
C ASP A 301 -9.23 20.80 11.24
N GLU A 302 -8.50 20.08 10.39
CA GLU A 302 -9.07 19.29 9.29
C GLU A 302 -10.02 18.22 9.83
N ASN A 303 -9.61 17.51 10.88
CA ASN A 303 -10.45 16.50 11.54
C ASN A 303 -11.74 17.11 12.09
N ARG A 304 -11.63 18.23 12.81
CA ARG A 304 -12.79 18.95 13.37
C ARG A 304 -13.72 19.45 12.28
N ALA A 305 -13.17 19.99 11.18
CA ALA A 305 -13.95 20.47 10.04
C ALA A 305 -14.72 19.34 9.36
N LEU A 306 -14.08 18.19 9.14
CA LEU A 306 -14.74 17.00 8.58
C LEU A 306 -15.86 16.50 9.49
N HIS A 307 -15.60 16.32 10.79
CA HIS A 307 -16.64 15.89 11.73
C HIS A 307 -17.83 16.85 11.80
N LYS A 308 -17.56 18.16 11.80
CA LYS A 308 -18.60 19.19 11.78
C LYS A 308 -19.47 19.07 10.53
N LEU A 309 -18.85 18.94 9.36
CA LEU A 309 -19.57 18.76 8.09
C LEU A 309 -20.38 17.46 8.09
N CYS A 310 -19.78 16.33 8.48
CA CYS A 310 -20.48 15.05 8.54
C CYS A 310 -21.69 15.10 9.46
N HIS A 311 -21.59 15.79 10.61
CA HIS A 311 -22.72 15.99 11.51
C HIS A 311 -23.83 16.84 10.87
N GLN A 312 -23.47 17.94 10.19
CA GLN A 312 -24.41 18.83 9.51
C GLN A 312 -25.16 18.11 8.38
N GLU A 313 -24.47 17.30 7.60
CA GLU A 313 -25.02 16.57 6.44
C GLU A 313 -25.60 15.19 6.84
N SER A 314 -25.60 14.85 8.13
CA SER A 314 -26.02 13.53 8.62
C SER A 314 -25.28 12.35 7.96
N ILE A 315 -24.02 12.55 7.59
CA ILE A 315 -23.13 11.54 7.02
C ILE A 315 -22.46 10.79 8.19
N PRO A 316 -22.61 9.47 8.30
CA PRO A 316 -21.87 8.69 9.29
C PRO A 316 -20.37 8.86 9.09
N CYS A 317 -19.66 9.27 10.14
CA CYS A 317 -18.20 9.35 10.18
C CYS A 317 -17.69 8.26 11.13
N VAL A 318 -16.99 7.25 10.59
CA VAL A 318 -16.52 6.09 11.35
C VAL A 318 -15.00 6.03 11.41
N GLY A 319 -14.44 5.70 12.58
CA GLY A 319 -13.01 5.41 12.73
C GLY A 319 -12.71 3.97 12.34
N ILE A 320 -11.66 3.74 11.55
CA ILE A 320 -11.28 2.42 11.03
C ILE A 320 -9.77 2.21 11.14
N ARG A 321 -9.35 1.00 11.55
CA ARG A 321 -7.98 0.51 11.41
C ARG A 321 -7.94 -0.78 10.61
N PHE A 322 -7.09 -0.87 9.58
CA PHE A 322 -6.89 -2.12 8.84
C PHE A 322 -5.78 -2.97 9.48
N GLY A 323 -6.19 -4.01 10.20
CA GLY A 323 -5.28 -4.98 10.81
C GLY A 323 -4.80 -4.60 12.21
N THR A 324 -3.98 -5.49 12.78
CA THR A 324 -3.39 -5.37 14.11
C THR A 324 -2.07 -4.61 14.12
N VAL A 325 -1.40 -4.56 12.96
CA VAL A 325 -0.09 -3.93 12.78
C VAL A 325 -0.25 -2.74 11.85
N PRO A 326 0.14 -1.51 12.26
CA PRO A 326 0.16 -0.40 11.34
C PRO A 326 1.18 -0.71 10.24
N GLU A 327 0.85 -0.42 8.99
CA GLU A 327 1.69 -0.69 7.82
C GLU A 327 1.75 0.56 6.95
N PHE A 328 2.63 0.59 5.95
CA PHE A 328 2.68 1.70 5.01
C PHE A 328 1.32 1.93 4.33
N THR A 329 0.97 3.20 4.11
CA THR A 329 -0.29 3.64 3.48
C THR A 329 -0.62 2.84 2.21
N SER A 330 0.37 2.57 1.34
CA SER A 330 0.15 1.78 0.12
C SER A 330 -0.29 0.33 0.39
N LYS A 331 0.15 -0.29 1.48
CA LYS A 331 -0.29 -1.65 1.86
C LYS A 331 -1.71 -1.63 2.41
N ILE A 332 -2.03 -0.61 3.23
CA ILE A 332 -3.39 -0.40 3.73
C ILE A 332 -4.36 -0.24 2.55
N LEU A 333 -3.99 0.54 1.54
CA LEU A 333 -4.81 0.74 0.35
C LEU A 333 -4.94 -0.52 -0.52
N SER A 334 -3.89 -1.34 -0.58
CA SER A 334 -3.96 -2.67 -1.21
C SER A 334 -4.96 -3.57 -0.48
N LEU A 335 -4.95 -3.57 0.86
CA LEU A 335 -5.93 -4.32 1.67
C LEU A 335 -7.35 -3.78 1.51
N LEU A 336 -7.53 -2.47 1.43
CA LEU A 336 -8.82 -1.86 1.13
C LEU A 336 -9.37 -2.35 -0.21
N ALA A 337 -8.54 -2.29 -1.26
CA ALA A 337 -8.89 -2.81 -2.59
C ALA A 337 -9.21 -4.31 -2.54
N PHE A 338 -8.44 -5.08 -1.78
CA PHE A 338 -8.67 -6.50 -1.56
C PHE A 338 -10.01 -6.77 -0.86
N HIS A 339 -10.30 -6.12 0.26
CA HIS A 339 -11.56 -6.30 0.99
C HIS A 339 -12.78 -5.85 0.18
N GLN A 340 -12.64 -4.81 -0.64
CA GLN A 340 -13.67 -4.44 -1.61
C GLN A 340 -13.86 -5.54 -2.66
N PHE A 341 -12.77 -6.05 -3.22
CA PHE A 341 -12.80 -7.12 -4.22
C PHE A 341 -13.54 -8.37 -3.72
N TYR A 342 -13.42 -8.69 -2.44
CA TYR A 342 -14.13 -9.80 -1.80
C TYR A 342 -15.53 -9.46 -1.26
N GLY A 343 -16.03 -8.24 -1.48
CA GLY A 343 -17.32 -7.78 -0.94
C GLY A 343 -17.36 -7.67 0.60
N ALA A 344 -16.23 -7.87 1.27
CA ALA A 344 -16.13 -7.78 2.73
C ALA A 344 -16.31 -6.34 3.21
N LEU A 345 -15.85 -5.37 2.43
CA LEU A 345 -15.88 -3.95 2.80
C LEU A 345 -17.30 -3.44 3.08
N GLY A 346 -18.27 -3.69 2.18
CA GLY A 346 -19.63 -3.15 2.31
C GLY A 346 -20.35 -3.65 3.55
N THR A 347 -20.29 -4.96 3.79
CA THR A 347 -20.90 -5.57 4.99
C THR A 347 -20.25 -5.05 6.28
N SER A 348 -18.94 -4.81 6.26
CA SER A 348 -18.21 -4.29 7.42
C SER A 348 -18.54 -2.84 7.71
N ILE A 349 -18.65 -1.99 6.67
CA ILE A 349 -19.11 -0.61 6.80
C ILE A 349 -20.54 -0.55 7.33
N HIS A 350 -21.43 -1.41 6.81
CA HIS A 350 -22.79 -1.50 7.33
C HIS A 350 -22.81 -1.84 8.83
N ARG A 351 -22.00 -2.81 9.27
CA ARG A 351 -21.86 -3.16 10.69
C ARG A 351 -21.37 -1.97 11.50
N LEU A 352 -20.34 -1.26 11.05
CA LEU A 352 -19.81 -0.09 11.76
C LEU A 352 -20.86 1.00 11.93
N VAL A 353 -21.56 1.35 10.84
CA VAL A 353 -22.60 2.39 10.84
C VAL A 353 -23.82 2.00 11.68
N SER A 354 -24.14 0.71 11.74
CA SER A 354 -25.30 0.21 12.50
C SER A 354 -24.99 -0.11 13.96
N SER A 355 -23.71 -0.15 14.35
CA SER A 355 -23.30 -0.51 15.71
C SER A 355 -23.48 0.68 16.66
N THR A 356 -23.98 0.42 17.86
CA THR A 356 -23.98 1.42 18.93
C THR A 356 -22.54 1.74 19.36
N PRO A 357 -22.26 2.96 19.85
CA PRO A 357 -20.93 3.31 20.37
C PRO A 357 -20.40 2.34 21.44
N GLU A 358 -21.31 1.76 22.24
CA GLU A 358 -20.98 0.73 23.24
C GLU A 358 -20.49 -0.58 22.60
N ALA A 359 -21.14 -1.02 21.51
CA ALA A 359 -20.73 -2.22 20.78
C ALA A 359 -19.35 -2.04 20.12
N GLN A 360 -19.07 -0.85 19.60
CA GLN A 360 -17.76 -0.49 19.05
C GLN A 360 -16.68 -0.52 20.14
N SER A 361 -17.00 0.00 21.34
CA SER A 361 -16.08 -0.01 22.49
C SER A 361 -15.75 -1.43 22.97
N LYS A 362 -16.72 -2.36 22.95
CA LYS A 362 -16.48 -3.77 23.29
C LYS A 362 -15.67 -4.50 22.23
N SER A 363 -15.86 -4.17 20.95
CA SER A 363 -15.07 -4.73 19.84
C SER A 363 -13.58 -4.42 19.96
N ASN A 364 -13.21 -3.28 20.56
CA ASN A 364 -11.80 -2.94 20.81
C ASN A 364 -11.09 -3.96 21.71
N SER A 365 -11.82 -4.72 22.53
CA SER A 365 -11.21 -5.73 23.42
C SER A 365 -10.75 -7.01 22.74
N TYR A 366 -11.15 -7.24 21.48
CA TYR A 366 -10.69 -8.39 20.68
C TYR A 366 -9.38 -8.15 19.95
N THR A 367 -8.86 -6.92 19.96
CA THR A 367 -7.44 -6.70 19.67
C THR A 367 -6.71 -7.60 20.64
N LEU A 368 -6.11 -8.68 20.12
CA LEU A 368 -5.51 -9.77 20.91
C LEU A 368 -5.04 -9.19 22.23
N ARG A 369 -5.80 -9.47 23.30
CA ARG A 369 -5.28 -9.30 24.66
C ARG A 369 -4.17 -10.33 24.73
N ILE A 370 -3.03 -9.99 24.13
CA ILE A 370 -1.75 -10.56 24.47
C ILE A 370 -1.71 -10.21 25.95
N ASN A 371 -2.08 -11.19 26.77
CA ASN A 371 -2.03 -11.04 28.22
C ASN A 371 -0.68 -10.42 28.50
N GLU A 372 -0.65 -9.31 29.23
CA GLU A 372 0.60 -8.62 29.59
C GLU A 372 1.51 -9.65 30.26
N GLY A 373 2.41 -10.29 29.50
CA GLY A 373 3.17 -11.47 29.92
C GLY A 373 3.28 -12.64 28.92
N SER A 374 2.36 -12.82 27.95
CA SER A 374 2.50 -13.87 26.92
C SER A 374 3.36 -13.39 25.76
N ILE A 375 4.36 -14.16 25.37
CA ILE A 375 5.22 -13.88 24.21
C ILE A 375 4.35 -13.95 22.95
N PRO A 376 4.34 -12.91 22.09
CA PRO A 376 3.58 -12.96 20.86
C PRO A 376 4.11 -14.07 19.94
N PRO A 377 3.22 -14.76 19.19
CA PRO A 377 3.62 -15.77 18.23
C PRO A 377 4.66 -15.22 17.25
N SER A 378 5.77 -15.93 17.08
CA SER A 378 6.74 -15.56 16.04
C SER A 378 6.30 -16.17 14.71
N THR A 379 6.10 -15.32 13.69
CA THR A 379 5.76 -15.76 12.34
C THR A 379 6.89 -15.45 11.37
N CYS A 380 7.26 -16.40 10.51
CA CYS A 380 8.19 -16.14 9.41
C CYS A 380 7.49 -16.32 8.06
N LEU A 381 7.49 -15.30 7.20
CA LEU A 381 7.04 -15.41 5.82
C LEU A 381 8.24 -15.51 4.88
N ASN A 382 8.50 -16.71 4.37
CA ASN A 382 9.49 -16.96 3.33
C ASN A 382 8.79 -16.85 1.97
N VAL A 383 9.24 -15.95 1.12
CA VAL A 383 8.66 -15.72 -0.21
C VAL A 383 9.66 -16.16 -1.28
N ILE A 384 9.31 -17.15 -2.10
CA ILE A 384 10.06 -17.49 -3.31
C ILE A 384 9.28 -16.96 -4.51
N CYS A 385 9.91 -16.10 -5.30
CA CYS A 385 9.29 -15.49 -6.47
C CYS A 385 10.11 -15.83 -7.72
N THR A 386 9.53 -16.53 -8.68
CA THR A 386 10.18 -16.77 -9.98
C THR A 386 10.00 -15.57 -10.90
N VAL A 387 11.10 -15.11 -11.50
CA VAL A 387 11.20 -13.88 -12.29
C VAL A 387 11.49 -14.25 -13.75
N PRO A 388 10.58 -13.99 -14.71
CA PRO A 388 10.66 -14.50 -16.09
C PRO A 388 11.60 -13.68 -17.00
N ILE A 389 12.75 -13.24 -16.46
CA ILE A 389 13.82 -12.56 -17.18
C ILE A 389 15.17 -13.00 -16.61
N SER A 390 16.24 -12.81 -17.38
CA SER A 390 17.61 -13.03 -16.90
C SER A 390 17.97 -12.01 -15.82
N SER A 391 18.81 -12.40 -14.85
CA SER A 391 19.32 -11.46 -13.85
C SER A 391 20.09 -10.29 -14.49
N LYS A 392 20.69 -10.52 -15.66
CA LYS A 392 21.43 -9.53 -16.46
C LYS A 392 20.54 -8.52 -17.17
N ASP A 393 19.26 -8.83 -17.35
CA ASP A 393 18.30 -7.95 -18.04
C ASP A 393 17.67 -6.92 -17.09
N ILE A 394 17.92 -7.05 -15.78
CA ILE A 394 17.52 -6.03 -14.81
C ILE A 394 18.28 -4.74 -15.08
N SER A 395 17.52 -3.67 -15.34
CA SER A 395 18.07 -2.38 -15.73
C SER A 395 17.37 -1.23 -15.02
N THR A 396 18.12 -0.17 -14.76
CA THR A 396 17.59 1.13 -14.29
C THR A 396 17.12 2.01 -15.45
N ASP A 397 17.46 1.66 -16.69
CA ASP A 397 17.08 2.36 -17.91
C ASP A 397 15.56 2.38 -18.08
N LEU A 398 14.98 3.58 -18.15
CA LEU A 398 13.54 3.82 -18.23
C LEU A 398 12.91 3.12 -19.44
N GLU A 399 13.59 3.11 -20.58
CA GLU A 399 13.08 2.53 -21.83
C GLU A 399 13.01 1.00 -21.79
N LYS A 400 13.78 0.37 -20.89
CA LYS A 400 13.80 -1.09 -20.71
C LYS A 400 12.80 -1.56 -19.66
N ARG A 401 12.14 -0.65 -18.96
CA ARG A 401 11.21 -1.03 -17.88
C ARG A 401 9.91 -1.55 -18.47
N ASN A 402 9.49 -2.68 -17.92
CA ASN A 402 8.31 -3.40 -18.35
C ASN A 402 7.53 -3.89 -17.12
N ARG A 403 6.41 -4.59 -17.35
CA ARG A 403 5.58 -5.17 -16.29
C ARG A 403 6.40 -6.01 -15.31
N VAL A 404 7.34 -6.82 -15.82
CA VAL A 404 8.15 -7.72 -14.98
C VAL A 404 9.03 -6.93 -14.02
N SER A 405 9.72 -5.90 -14.51
CA SER A 405 10.57 -5.03 -13.68
C SER A 405 9.75 -4.29 -12.63
N TRP A 406 8.58 -3.79 -13.02
CA TRP A 406 7.67 -3.11 -12.11
C TRP A 406 7.10 -4.07 -11.04
N CYS A 407 6.61 -5.26 -11.41
CA CYS A 407 6.16 -6.28 -10.47
C CYS A 407 7.28 -6.70 -9.51
N LEU A 408 8.51 -6.82 -10.01
CA LEU A 408 9.68 -7.16 -9.21
C LEU A 408 9.91 -6.12 -8.11
N VAL A 409 9.89 -4.83 -8.46
CA VAL A 409 10.00 -3.73 -7.48
C VAL A 409 8.87 -3.83 -6.45
N ARG A 410 7.63 -4.05 -6.89
CA ARG A 410 6.47 -4.18 -6.01
C ARG A 410 6.60 -5.37 -5.04
N VAL A 411 7.03 -6.54 -5.52
CA VAL A 411 7.28 -7.74 -4.70
C VAL A 411 8.38 -7.47 -3.66
N VAL A 412 9.49 -6.85 -4.06
CA VAL A 412 10.59 -6.48 -3.16
C VAL A 412 10.10 -5.55 -2.06
N VAL A 413 9.44 -4.45 -2.43
CA VAL A 413 8.95 -3.45 -1.47
C VAL A 413 7.91 -4.05 -0.52
N CYS A 414 6.90 -4.74 -1.06
CA CYS A 414 5.81 -5.25 -0.23
C CYS A 414 6.26 -6.40 0.70
N THR A 415 7.28 -7.16 0.31
CA THR A 415 7.84 -8.21 1.17
C THR A 415 8.73 -7.63 2.27
N LEU A 416 9.63 -6.70 1.94
CA LEU A 416 10.73 -6.31 2.84
C LEU A 416 10.46 -5.01 3.63
N TRP A 417 9.71 -4.05 3.08
CA TRP A 417 9.41 -2.80 3.80
C TRP A 417 8.23 -3.02 4.73
N ARG A 418 8.48 -2.95 6.03
CA ARG A 418 7.47 -3.11 7.08
C ARG A 418 7.49 -1.93 8.04
N SER A 419 6.42 -1.77 8.81
CA SER A 419 6.44 -0.76 9.86
C SER A 419 7.42 -1.13 10.96
N LYS A 420 7.95 -0.10 11.64
CA LYS A 420 8.85 -0.30 12.78
C LYS A 420 8.22 -1.20 13.85
N LEU A 421 6.91 -1.08 14.08
CA LEU A 421 6.19 -1.89 15.06
C LEU A 421 6.17 -3.38 14.69
N ALA A 422 6.06 -3.70 13.40
CA ALA A 422 6.14 -5.07 12.91
C ALA A 422 7.56 -5.67 12.99
N SER A 423 8.56 -4.80 13.03
CA SER A 423 9.99 -5.12 13.07
C SER A 423 10.61 -4.90 14.46
N SER A 424 9.81 -4.45 15.43
CA SER A 424 10.25 -4.20 16.81
C SER A 424 10.80 -5.48 17.41
N LYS A 425 12.04 -5.40 17.86
CA LYS A 425 12.74 -6.47 18.56
C LYS A 425 12.22 -6.54 20.00
N ILE A 426 11.67 -7.69 20.36
CA ILE A 426 11.23 -8.01 21.72
C ILE A 426 12.34 -8.83 22.35
N PHE A 427 12.86 -8.36 23.48
CA PHE A 427 13.82 -9.13 24.26
C PHE A 427 13.05 -10.08 25.18
N VAL A 428 13.23 -11.38 24.98
CA VAL A 428 12.67 -12.44 25.81
C VAL A 428 13.83 -13.32 26.24
N ASP A 429 14.01 -13.53 27.54
CA ASP A 429 15.07 -14.37 28.11
C ASP A 429 16.49 -14.02 27.63
N GLY A 430 16.74 -12.72 27.36
CA GLY A 430 18.04 -12.22 26.89
C GLY A 430 18.30 -12.44 25.40
N SER A 431 17.40 -13.10 24.66
CA SER A 431 17.47 -13.22 23.20
C SER A 431 16.56 -12.20 22.50
N GLU A 432 17.08 -11.66 21.40
CA GLU A 432 16.40 -10.68 20.58
C GLU A 432 15.46 -11.37 19.58
N HIS A 433 14.15 -11.23 19.78
CA HIS A 433 13.14 -11.84 18.93
C HIS A 433 12.40 -10.78 18.13
N SER A 434 12.43 -10.90 16.81
CA SER A 434 11.49 -10.20 15.93
C SER A 434 10.23 -11.06 15.80
N PRO A 435 9.05 -10.58 16.23
CA PRO A 435 7.80 -11.37 16.19
C PRO A 435 7.41 -11.74 14.76
N HIS A 436 7.86 -10.97 13.78
CA HIS A 436 7.58 -11.25 12.39
C HIS A 436 8.85 -11.06 11.55
N THR A 437 9.17 -12.03 10.70
CA THR A 437 10.31 -11.95 9.79
C THR A 437 9.95 -12.32 8.37
N ASN A 438 10.42 -11.53 7.40
CA ASN A 438 10.23 -11.82 5.99
C ASN A 438 11.58 -12.07 5.30
N ILE A 439 11.63 -13.09 4.46
CA ILE A 439 12.78 -13.40 3.62
C ILE A 439 12.28 -13.55 2.19
N LEU A 440 12.91 -12.86 1.24
CA LEU A 440 12.55 -12.91 -0.18
C LEU A 440 13.66 -13.59 -0.98
N TYR A 441 13.29 -14.59 -1.76
CA TYR A 441 14.14 -15.29 -2.71
C TYR A 441 13.63 -15.00 -4.12
N LEU A 442 14.44 -14.32 -4.94
CA LEU A 442 14.14 -14.06 -6.34
C LEU A 442 14.88 -15.08 -7.20
N VAL A 443 14.15 -15.85 -8.01
CA VAL A 443 14.70 -16.91 -8.87
C VAL A 443 14.58 -16.47 -10.32
N PHE A 444 15.70 -16.06 -10.93
CA PHE A 444 15.76 -15.60 -12.31
C PHE A 444 15.86 -16.76 -13.30
N ASP A 445 15.58 -16.51 -14.59
CA ASP A 445 15.54 -17.55 -15.61
C ASP A 445 16.90 -18.15 -15.96
N ASP A 446 17.97 -17.37 -15.75
CA ASP A 446 19.37 -17.80 -15.85
C ASP A 446 19.82 -18.66 -14.66
N GLY A 447 18.94 -18.86 -13.68
CA GLY A 447 19.20 -19.72 -12.52
C GLY A 447 19.85 -19.02 -11.33
N ILE A 448 20.12 -17.71 -11.44
CA ILE A 448 20.59 -16.91 -10.31
C ILE A 448 19.47 -16.81 -9.27
N VAL A 449 19.83 -17.00 -8.00
CA VAL A 449 18.91 -16.87 -6.86
C VAL A 449 19.40 -15.79 -5.92
N LEU A 450 18.65 -14.69 -5.85
CA LEU A 450 18.94 -13.56 -4.97
C LEU A 450 18.14 -13.69 -3.66
N CYS A 451 18.82 -13.91 -2.54
CA CYS A 451 18.21 -13.89 -1.21
C CYS A 451 18.31 -12.48 -0.60
N LEU A 452 17.16 -11.91 -0.23
CA LEU A 452 17.03 -10.58 0.34
C LEU A 452 16.31 -10.67 1.70
N THR A 453 16.88 -10.02 2.70
CA THR A 453 16.28 -9.89 4.04
C THR A 453 16.05 -8.42 4.36
N GLU A 454 15.05 -8.14 5.20
CA GLU A 454 14.82 -6.79 5.71
C GLU A 454 16.06 -6.25 6.43
N ALA A 455 16.63 -7.06 7.33
CA ALA A 455 17.76 -6.68 8.18
C ALA A 455 19.00 -6.23 7.39
N TYR A 456 19.25 -6.79 6.21
CA TYR A 456 20.37 -6.41 5.35
C TYR A 456 19.94 -5.39 4.28
N PHE A 457 18.98 -5.75 3.42
CA PHE A 457 18.68 -4.97 2.22
C PHE A 457 18.00 -3.63 2.53
N VAL A 458 17.03 -3.63 3.44
CA VAL A 458 16.32 -2.39 3.82
C VAL A 458 17.24 -1.51 4.67
N SER A 459 17.99 -2.08 5.61
CA SER A 459 18.96 -1.32 6.42
C SER A 459 20.03 -0.65 5.57
N LYS A 460 20.57 -1.35 4.56
CA LYS A 460 21.55 -0.81 3.61
C LYS A 460 20.99 0.36 2.80
N LEU A 461 19.75 0.26 2.32
CA LEU A 461 19.10 1.38 1.63
C LEU A 461 18.75 2.53 2.58
N ALA A 462 18.35 2.22 3.81
CA ALA A 462 18.06 3.23 4.81
C ALA A 462 19.32 4.02 5.22
N SER A 463 20.49 3.37 5.34
CA SER A 463 21.77 4.05 5.61
C SER A 463 22.19 4.97 4.46
N ASP A 464 21.76 4.66 3.23
CA ASP A 464 21.94 5.53 2.05
C ASP A 464 20.88 6.65 1.95
N HIS A 465 20.13 6.91 3.02
CA HIS A 465 19.00 7.85 3.06
C HIS A 465 17.82 7.50 2.12
N LYS A 466 17.68 6.22 1.73
CA LYS A 466 16.61 5.71 0.83
C LYS A 466 15.58 4.87 1.59
N ALA A 467 15.09 5.38 2.73
CA ALA A 467 14.12 4.66 3.57
C ALA A 467 12.78 4.38 2.86
N ALA A 468 12.39 5.21 1.90
CA ALA A 468 11.28 4.98 0.97
C ALA A 468 11.87 5.07 -0.45
N PRO A 469 12.31 3.94 -1.04
CA PRO A 469 13.07 3.99 -2.27
C PRO A 469 12.17 4.12 -3.49
N SER A 470 12.62 4.84 -4.52
CA SER A 470 11.95 4.87 -5.82
C SER A 470 12.14 3.56 -6.61
N GLU A 471 11.40 3.40 -7.70
CA GLU A 471 11.53 2.25 -8.61
C GLU A 471 12.99 2.09 -9.10
N ASN A 472 13.62 3.20 -9.50
CA ASN A 472 15.03 3.26 -9.89
C ASN A 472 15.97 2.78 -8.78
N GLN A 473 15.75 3.25 -7.55
CA GLN A 473 16.61 2.93 -6.43
C GLN A 473 16.55 1.45 -6.07
N ILE A 474 15.37 0.83 -6.14
CA ILE A 474 15.22 -0.63 -5.95
C ILE A 474 15.93 -1.38 -7.08
N LEU A 475 15.68 -1.04 -8.34
CA LEU A 475 16.31 -1.71 -9.49
C LEU A 475 17.84 -1.58 -9.44
N GLY A 476 18.35 -0.39 -9.13
CA GLY A 476 19.79 -0.16 -8.97
C GLY A 476 20.40 -0.99 -7.85
N ALA A 477 19.72 -1.11 -6.71
CA ALA A 477 20.17 -1.96 -5.60
C ALA A 477 20.16 -3.45 -5.97
N LEU A 478 19.16 -3.91 -6.72
CA LEU A 478 19.12 -5.29 -7.23
C LEU A 478 20.28 -5.58 -8.18
N VAL A 479 20.58 -4.67 -9.13
CA VAL A 479 21.72 -4.81 -10.05
C VAL A 479 23.04 -4.92 -9.27
N GLN A 480 23.22 -4.12 -8.22
CA GLN A 480 24.42 -4.17 -7.38
C GLN A 480 24.50 -5.50 -6.62
N GLU A 481 23.40 -5.98 -6.06
CA GLU A 481 23.40 -7.23 -5.30
C GLU A 481 23.64 -8.45 -6.20
N ILE A 482 23.07 -8.46 -7.41
CA ILE A 482 23.33 -9.48 -8.43
C ILE A 482 24.83 -9.49 -8.80
N LYS A 483 25.44 -8.31 -9.03
CA LYS A 483 26.89 -8.21 -9.32
C LYS A 483 27.75 -8.67 -8.15
N HIS A 484 27.38 -8.34 -6.92
CA HIS A 484 28.10 -8.75 -5.73
C HIS A 484 28.07 -10.27 -5.56
N GLN A 485 26.92 -10.91 -5.76
CA GLN A 485 26.79 -12.36 -5.68
C GLN A 485 27.55 -13.11 -6.78
N THR A 486 27.55 -12.59 -8.02
CA THR A 486 28.28 -13.22 -9.12
C THR A 486 29.80 -13.00 -9.06
N SER A 487 30.25 -11.92 -8.41
CA SER A 487 31.70 -11.63 -8.29
C SER A 487 32.34 -12.30 -7.07
N SER A 488 31.58 -12.53 -6.00
CA SER A 488 32.16 -12.89 -4.71
C SER A 488 32.70 -14.32 -4.63
N ASN A 489 32.36 -15.26 -5.54
CA ASN A 489 32.85 -16.66 -5.67
C ASN A 489 32.98 -17.53 -4.39
N SER A 490 32.75 -16.99 -3.20
CA SER A 490 33.22 -17.51 -1.91
C SER A 490 32.11 -17.64 -0.87
N LEU A 491 30.92 -17.09 -1.15
CA LEU A 491 29.77 -17.15 -0.25
C LEU A 491 28.41 -17.08 -0.97
N SER A 492 28.36 -17.20 -2.31
CA SER A 492 27.13 -17.68 -2.93
C SER A 492 26.84 -19.02 -2.23
N THR A 493 25.60 -19.25 -1.81
CA THR A 493 25.18 -20.49 -1.16
C THR A 493 25.30 -21.64 -2.15
N SER A 494 26.51 -22.02 -2.54
CA SER A 494 26.99 -23.12 -3.37
C SER A 494 26.03 -23.65 -4.45
N PHE A 495 25.29 -22.81 -5.19
CA PHE A 495 24.47 -23.26 -6.33
C PHE A 495 25.30 -23.38 -7.62
N GLU A 496 26.57 -22.93 -7.62
CA GLU A 496 27.41 -22.79 -8.82
C GLU A 496 28.65 -23.70 -8.86
N SER A 497 28.82 -24.67 -7.94
CA SER A 497 30.03 -25.52 -7.98
C SER A 497 29.99 -26.54 -9.13
N ASP A 498 30.76 -26.26 -10.19
CA ASP A 498 31.33 -27.12 -11.24
C ASP A 498 30.44 -28.07 -12.06
N GLY A 499 29.15 -28.18 -11.74
CA GLY A 499 28.16 -28.87 -12.54
C GLY A 499 26.96 -27.97 -12.74
N SER A 500 26.52 -27.78 -13.99
CA SER A 500 25.23 -27.13 -14.28
C SER A 500 24.13 -27.93 -13.57
N TRP A 501 23.69 -27.46 -12.39
CA TRP A 501 22.63 -28.12 -11.66
C TRP A 501 21.41 -28.17 -12.55
N SER A 502 20.80 -29.35 -12.65
CA SER A 502 19.50 -29.41 -13.30
C SER A 502 18.56 -28.47 -12.54
N LYS A 503 17.73 -27.71 -13.25
CA LYS A 503 16.71 -26.83 -12.62
C LYS A 503 15.84 -27.57 -11.56
N LYS A 504 15.75 -28.90 -11.62
CA LYS A 504 15.07 -29.76 -10.62
C LYS A 504 15.86 -29.85 -9.31
N GLU A 505 17.18 -29.99 -9.41
CA GLU A 505 18.11 -30.03 -8.28
C GLU A 505 18.24 -28.65 -7.63
N MET A 506 18.37 -27.59 -8.42
CA MET A 506 18.29 -26.21 -7.95
C MET A 506 17.02 -25.96 -7.11
N ALA A 507 15.85 -26.34 -7.61
CA ALA A 507 14.60 -26.19 -6.85
C ALA A 507 14.63 -26.96 -5.53
N LYS A 508 15.13 -28.21 -5.51
CA LYS A 508 15.24 -29.03 -4.29
C LYS A 508 16.18 -28.38 -3.27
N ASN A 509 17.34 -27.94 -3.73
CA ASN A 509 18.37 -27.34 -2.88
C ASN A 509 17.91 -25.98 -2.36
N LEU A 510 17.20 -25.18 -3.18
CA LEU A 510 16.59 -23.92 -2.73
C LEU A 510 15.54 -24.14 -1.65
N ILE A 511 14.59 -25.07 -1.81
CA ILE A 511 13.62 -25.35 -0.75
C ILE A 511 14.34 -25.83 0.52
N SER A 512 15.34 -26.70 0.39
CA SER A 512 16.11 -27.19 1.54
C SER A 512 16.85 -26.06 2.26
N HIS A 513 17.41 -25.11 1.50
CA HIS A 513 18.05 -23.92 2.03
C HIS A 513 17.05 -23.02 2.77
N VAL A 514 15.89 -22.73 2.15
CA VAL A 514 14.83 -21.93 2.78
C VAL A 514 14.37 -22.55 4.10
N LEU A 515 14.21 -23.87 4.15
CA LEU A 515 13.87 -24.58 5.39
C LEU A 515 14.93 -24.43 6.48
N ARG A 516 16.22 -24.37 6.10
CA ARG A 516 17.34 -24.24 7.03
C ARG A 516 17.55 -22.82 7.53
N GLU A 517 17.43 -21.82 6.65
CA GLU A 517 17.64 -20.41 6.99
C GLU A 517 16.42 -19.75 7.63
N SER A 518 15.24 -20.39 7.56
CA SER A 518 14.07 -19.85 8.22
C SER A 518 14.24 -19.87 9.74
N ARG A 519 14.08 -18.71 10.37
CA ARG A 519 14.18 -18.56 11.84
C ARG A 519 13.12 -19.34 12.60
N VAL A 520 12.05 -19.73 11.91
CA VAL A 520 10.90 -20.44 12.46
C VAL A 520 10.62 -21.64 11.55
N PRO A 521 10.30 -22.83 12.10
CA PRO A 521 9.99 -23.99 11.28
C PRO A 521 8.88 -23.70 10.27
N VAL A 522 9.15 -23.97 8.99
CA VAL A 522 8.15 -23.85 7.92
C VAL A 522 7.17 -25.01 8.06
N THR A 523 5.96 -24.72 8.53
CA THR A 523 4.91 -25.72 8.76
C THR A 523 4.00 -25.89 7.55
N CYS A 524 3.91 -24.88 6.69
CA CYS A 524 3.07 -24.92 5.50
C CYS A 524 3.70 -24.15 4.34
N SER A 525 3.34 -24.55 3.12
CA SER A 525 3.62 -23.82 1.91
C SER A 525 2.33 -23.47 1.16
N ILE A 526 2.26 -22.27 0.60
CA ILE A 526 1.20 -21.81 -0.28
C ILE A 526 1.82 -21.55 -1.65
N SER A 527 1.34 -22.23 -2.67
CA SER A 527 1.62 -21.90 -4.06
C SER A 527 0.46 -21.09 -4.62
N VAL A 528 0.77 -19.94 -5.18
CA VAL A 528 -0.22 -19.09 -5.85
C VAL A 528 -0.32 -19.48 -7.32
N ASP A 529 -1.53 -19.76 -7.78
CA ASP A 529 -1.85 -20.03 -9.17
C ASP A 529 -3.25 -19.46 -9.45
N SER A 530 -3.38 -18.64 -10.49
CA SER A 530 -4.63 -17.97 -10.84
C SER A 530 -5.78 -18.94 -11.14
N THR A 531 -5.47 -20.18 -11.52
CA THR A 531 -6.45 -21.25 -11.78
C THR A 531 -6.86 -22.03 -10.53
N SER A 532 -6.18 -21.82 -9.40
CA SER A 532 -6.45 -22.54 -8.15
C SER A 532 -7.72 -22.06 -7.44
N PRO A 533 -8.32 -22.88 -6.56
CA PRO A 533 -9.46 -22.46 -5.75
C PRO A 533 -9.08 -21.34 -4.77
N MET A 534 -10.07 -20.60 -4.30
CA MET A 534 -9.93 -19.49 -3.33
C MET A 534 -10.31 -19.92 -1.91
N GLU A 535 -10.28 -21.22 -1.63
CA GLU A 535 -10.80 -21.81 -0.39
C GLU A 535 -10.20 -21.17 0.87
N LEU A 536 -8.90 -20.85 0.82
CA LEU A 536 -8.19 -20.25 1.93
C LEU A 536 -8.72 -18.84 2.25
N VAL A 537 -9.01 -18.02 1.24
CA VAL A 537 -9.58 -16.68 1.45
C VAL A 537 -10.99 -16.77 2.05
N HIS A 538 -11.82 -17.71 1.58
CA HIS A 538 -13.13 -17.96 2.18
C HIS A 538 -13.02 -18.33 3.66
N ARG A 539 -12.06 -19.20 3.99
CA ARG A 539 -11.78 -19.61 5.37
C ARG A 539 -11.31 -18.44 6.23
N PHE A 540 -10.49 -17.53 5.70
CA PHE A 540 -10.08 -16.32 6.43
C PHE A 540 -11.26 -15.44 6.86
N TYR A 541 -12.23 -15.24 5.97
CA TYR A 541 -13.41 -14.41 6.28
C TYR A 541 -14.46 -15.10 7.17
N ARG A 542 -14.54 -16.44 7.13
CA ARG A 542 -15.50 -17.23 7.93
C ARG A 542 -14.99 -17.63 9.31
N SER A 543 -13.67 -17.74 9.47
CA SER A 543 -13.07 -18.22 10.72
C SER A 543 -13.32 -17.23 11.85
N VAL A 544 -13.91 -17.71 12.94
CA VAL A 544 -13.87 -17.04 14.24
C VAL A 544 -12.47 -17.28 14.79
N PRO A 545 -11.75 -16.24 15.27
CA PRO A 545 -10.51 -16.44 16.00
C PRO A 545 -10.77 -17.41 17.15
N GLN A 546 -10.19 -18.60 17.09
CA GLN A 546 -10.14 -19.48 18.25
C GLN A 546 -9.00 -18.99 19.12
N GLU A 547 -9.23 -18.90 20.43
CA GLU A 547 -8.15 -18.68 21.39
C GLU A 547 -7.12 -19.79 21.18
N LEU A 548 -5.93 -19.39 20.74
CA LEU A 548 -4.81 -20.31 20.61
C LEU A 548 -4.40 -20.71 22.02
N GLU A 549 -4.48 -22.00 22.33
CA GLU A 549 -3.83 -22.53 23.53
C GLU A 549 -2.36 -22.11 23.51
N SER A 550 -1.85 -21.64 24.64
CA SER A 550 -0.60 -20.88 24.80
C SER A 550 0.70 -21.66 24.52
N GLY A 551 0.67 -22.72 23.72
CA GLY A 551 1.84 -23.53 23.37
C GLY A 551 2.55 -23.04 22.09
N ASP A 552 3.89 -23.09 22.09
CA ASP A 552 4.84 -22.87 20.98
C ASP A 552 4.24 -22.35 19.66
N LEU A 553 3.83 -21.08 19.65
CA LEU A 553 3.17 -20.45 18.50
C LEU A 553 4.19 -19.93 17.47
N HIS A 554 5.14 -20.78 17.11
CA HIS A 554 6.14 -20.49 16.09
C HIS A 554 5.65 -21.01 14.74
N PHE A 555 5.27 -20.11 13.82
CA PHE A 555 4.71 -20.46 12.52
C PHE A 555 5.52 -19.91 11.34
N GLY A 556 6.14 -20.80 10.56
CA GLY A 556 6.77 -20.45 9.29
C GLY A 556 5.85 -20.77 8.12
N LEU A 557 5.61 -19.77 7.26
CA LEU A 557 4.92 -19.92 5.98
C LEU A 557 5.93 -19.79 4.83
N LEU A 558 5.84 -20.71 3.86
CA LEU A 558 6.53 -20.62 2.58
C LEU A 558 5.55 -20.26 1.46
N LEU A 559 5.65 -19.04 0.93
CA LEU A 559 4.88 -18.56 -0.20
C LEU A 559 5.68 -18.73 -1.50
N ILE A 560 5.12 -19.44 -2.48
CA ILE A 560 5.72 -19.62 -3.81
C ILE A 560 4.87 -18.87 -4.84
N LEU A 561 5.51 -17.92 -5.53
CA LEU A 561 4.92 -16.99 -6.47
C LEU A 561 5.65 -17.07 -7.82
N LYS A 562 4.96 -16.61 -8.86
CA LYS A 562 5.54 -16.36 -10.18
C LYS A 562 5.12 -14.98 -10.65
N ILE A 563 6.07 -14.15 -11.08
CA ILE A 563 5.74 -12.92 -11.80
C ILE A 563 5.25 -13.29 -13.19
N GLU A 564 4.04 -12.85 -13.55
CA GLU A 564 3.51 -13.08 -14.90
C GLU A 564 4.08 -12.04 -15.88
N ALA A 565 4.61 -12.51 -17.02
CA ALA A 565 4.94 -11.62 -18.13
C ALA A 565 3.64 -11.22 -18.85
N SER A 566 3.55 -9.97 -19.33
CA SER A 566 2.38 -9.50 -20.09
C SER A 566 2.15 -10.38 -21.31
N SER A 567 0.97 -11.00 -21.41
CA SER A 567 0.69 -12.01 -22.44
C SER A 567 0.57 -11.46 -23.86
N THR A 568 0.48 -10.14 -24.03
CA THR A 568 -0.11 -9.51 -25.22
C THR A 568 0.87 -9.22 -26.35
N GLN A 569 2.17 -9.24 -26.09
CA GLN A 569 3.19 -8.96 -27.13
C GLN A 569 4.43 -9.84 -27.01
N LEU A 570 4.30 -11.05 -26.46
CA LEU A 570 5.46 -11.92 -26.28
C LEU A 570 5.98 -12.37 -27.65
N THR A 571 7.15 -11.86 -28.02
CA THR A 571 8.01 -12.44 -29.06
C THR A 571 8.25 -13.92 -28.75
N ASN A 572 8.63 -14.72 -29.76
CA ASN A 572 8.92 -16.15 -29.55
C ASN A 572 9.95 -16.39 -28.42
N VAL A 573 10.88 -15.45 -28.23
CA VAL A 573 11.88 -15.47 -27.15
C VAL A 573 11.21 -15.30 -25.78
N GLU A 574 10.34 -14.32 -25.60
CA GLU A 574 9.67 -14.06 -24.31
C GLU A 574 8.63 -15.14 -23.97
N GLN A 575 8.08 -15.82 -24.98
CA GLN A 575 7.25 -17.02 -24.74
C GLN A 575 8.08 -18.16 -24.16
N SER A 576 9.37 -18.27 -24.51
CA SER A 576 10.26 -19.30 -23.98
C SER A 576 10.67 -19.05 -22.53
N THR A 577 10.97 -17.79 -22.17
CA THR A 577 11.30 -17.37 -20.79
C THR A 577 10.11 -17.60 -19.85
N THR A 578 8.91 -17.20 -20.27
CA THR A 578 7.67 -17.43 -19.51
C THR A 578 7.42 -18.94 -19.24
N LYS A 579 7.74 -19.81 -20.20
CA LYS A 579 7.66 -21.27 -20.03
C LYS A 579 8.66 -21.77 -19.00
N ASP A 580 9.86 -21.21 -18.98
CA ASP A 580 10.92 -21.61 -18.07
C ASP A 580 10.66 -21.20 -16.62
N SER A 581 10.24 -19.96 -16.38
CA SER A 581 9.78 -19.51 -15.05
C SER A 581 8.60 -20.36 -14.54
N THR A 582 7.62 -20.66 -15.41
CA THR A 582 6.51 -21.57 -15.08
C THR A 582 6.99 -22.99 -14.76
N ARG A 583 7.99 -23.50 -15.48
CA ARG A 583 8.59 -24.81 -15.21
C ARG A 583 9.36 -24.81 -13.89
N MET A 584 10.03 -23.71 -13.55
CA MET A 584 10.71 -23.54 -12.27
C MET A 584 9.71 -23.52 -11.11
N HIS A 585 8.63 -22.75 -11.21
CA HIS A 585 7.53 -22.72 -10.24
C HIS A 585 6.99 -24.13 -9.93
N ARG A 586 6.72 -24.93 -10.97
CA ARG A 586 6.29 -26.33 -10.82
C ARG A 586 7.33 -27.23 -10.15
N ARG A 587 8.62 -26.97 -10.40
CA ARG A 587 9.72 -27.71 -9.77
C ARG A 587 9.86 -27.38 -8.29
N LEU A 588 9.69 -26.10 -7.91
CA LEU A 588 9.64 -25.67 -6.51
C LEU A 588 8.47 -26.35 -5.78
N MET A 589 7.29 -26.36 -6.41
CA MET A 589 6.14 -27.11 -5.87
C MET A 589 6.44 -28.62 -5.69
N SER A 590 7.08 -29.24 -6.68
CA SER A 590 7.49 -30.64 -6.60
C SER A 590 8.52 -30.89 -5.50
N ALA A 591 9.45 -29.96 -5.28
CA ALA A 591 10.46 -30.04 -4.23
C ALA A 591 9.83 -30.01 -2.83
N CYS A 592 8.90 -29.08 -2.57
CA CYS A 592 8.17 -29.04 -1.30
C CYS A 592 7.45 -30.35 -0.99
N ARG A 593 6.76 -30.94 -1.98
CA ARG A 593 6.08 -32.24 -1.82
C ARG A 593 7.04 -33.36 -1.46
N LYS A 594 8.22 -33.40 -2.09
CA LYS A 594 9.26 -34.41 -1.81
C LYS A 594 9.87 -34.25 -0.42
N LEU A 595 9.95 -33.01 0.07
CA LEU A 595 10.40 -32.68 1.41
C LEU A 595 9.26 -32.76 2.45
N ASN A 596 8.11 -33.32 2.07
CA ASN A 596 6.93 -33.49 2.92
C ASN A 596 6.39 -32.20 3.56
N ILE A 597 6.63 -31.04 2.94
CA ILE A 597 6.03 -29.77 3.38
C ILE A 597 4.55 -29.77 2.96
N PRO A 598 3.60 -29.59 3.89
CA PRO A 598 2.19 -29.40 3.54
C PRO A 598 2.04 -28.27 2.51
N MET A 599 1.33 -28.53 1.42
CA MET A 599 1.20 -27.58 0.31
C MET A 599 -0.26 -27.29 -0.01
N LEU A 600 -0.58 -26.00 -0.02
CA LEU A 600 -1.85 -25.46 -0.49
C LEU A 600 -1.65 -24.78 -1.84
N GLN A 601 -2.41 -25.19 -2.84
CA GLN A 601 -2.52 -24.44 -4.09
C GLN A 601 -3.75 -23.55 -3.98
N GLN A 602 -3.56 -22.24 -4.04
CA GLN A 602 -4.61 -21.26 -3.79
C GLN A 602 -4.52 -20.08 -4.76
N SER A 603 -5.67 -19.53 -5.11
CA SER A 603 -5.75 -18.22 -5.72
C SER A 603 -6.15 -17.22 -4.64
N ILE A 604 -5.22 -16.34 -4.26
CA ILE A 604 -5.46 -15.28 -3.27
C ILE A 604 -6.07 -14.05 -3.93
N VAL A 605 -5.86 -13.87 -5.24
CA VAL A 605 -6.46 -12.83 -6.07
C VAL A 605 -6.84 -13.49 -7.39
N LYS A 606 -8.12 -13.78 -7.61
CA LYS A 606 -8.54 -14.58 -8.78
C LYS A 606 -8.62 -13.79 -10.06
N GLU A 607 -9.05 -12.54 -10.00
CA GLU A 607 -9.11 -11.70 -11.20
C GLU A 607 -7.72 -11.14 -11.53
N PRO A 608 -7.32 -11.15 -12.81
CA PRO A 608 -6.06 -10.57 -13.22
C PRO A 608 -6.09 -9.06 -12.93
N CYS A 609 -5.10 -8.61 -12.18
CA CYS A 609 -4.83 -7.20 -11.93
C CYS A 609 -3.33 -6.96 -12.07
N CYS A 610 -2.93 -5.72 -12.30
CA CYS A 610 -1.51 -5.40 -12.47
C CYS A 610 -0.75 -5.74 -11.17
N ASP A 611 -1.27 -5.33 -10.00
CA ASP A 611 -0.60 -5.48 -8.71
C ASP A 611 -0.85 -6.86 -8.04
N HIS A 612 -1.10 -7.92 -8.82
CA HIS A 612 -1.54 -9.24 -8.32
C HIS A 612 -0.57 -9.86 -7.32
N GLU A 613 0.73 -9.90 -7.64
CA GLU A 613 1.75 -10.55 -6.82
C GLU A 613 1.92 -9.81 -5.48
N ALA A 614 1.99 -8.48 -5.53
CA ALA A 614 2.11 -7.63 -4.35
C ALA A 614 0.85 -7.68 -3.46
N ALA A 615 -0.34 -7.57 -4.05
CA ALA A 615 -1.61 -7.69 -3.33
C ALA A 615 -1.73 -9.04 -2.61
N THR A 616 -1.25 -10.12 -3.24
CA THR A 616 -1.21 -11.46 -2.63
C THR A 616 -0.29 -11.51 -1.42
N ILE A 617 0.92 -10.97 -1.53
CA ILE A 617 1.87 -10.89 -0.41
C ILE A 617 1.28 -10.08 0.74
N ILE A 618 0.72 -8.90 0.45
CA ILE A 618 0.14 -8.00 1.45
C ILE A 618 -1.05 -8.65 2.16
N ALA A 619 -1.95 -9.29 1.41
CA ALA A 619 -3.09 -9.99 1.99
C ALA A 619 -2.64 -11.13 2.93
N LEU A 620 -1.67 -11.94 2.51
CA LEU A 620 -1.14 -13.01 3.36
C LEU A 620 -0.41 -12.47 4.60
N GLN A 621 0.39 -11.41 4.48
CA GLN A 621 0.99 -10.73 5.63
C GLN A 621 -0.07 -10.27 6.63
N HIS A 622 -1.13 -9.61 6.14
CA HIS A 622 -2.24 -9.16 6.97
C HIS A 622 -2.92 -10.32 7.72
N PHE A 623 -3.20 -11.42 7.02
CA PHE A 623 -3.78 -12.60 7.68
C PHE A 623 -2.81 -13.32 8.62
N CYS A 624 -1.49 -13.25 8.38
CA CYS A 624 -0.49 -13.73 9.31
C CYS A 624 -0.48 -12.89 10.60
N TYR A 625 -0.54 -11.55 10.50
CA TYR A 625 -0.58 -10.65 11.67
C TYR A 625 -1.82 -10.87 12.55
N GLN A 626 -2.88 -11.46 11.99
CA GLN A 626 -4.10 -11.82 12.70
C GLN A 626 -4.16 -13.31 13.10
N ASN A 627 -3.07 -14.06 12.93
CA ASN A 627 -2.97 -15.51 13.18
C ASN A 627 -3.97 -16.37 12.40
N ARG A 628 -4.61 -15.82 11.36
CA ARG A 628 -5.64 -16.53 10.57
C ARG A 628 -5.04 -17.59 9.65
N VAL A 629 -3.83 -17.37 9.16
CA VAL A 629 -3.13 -18.37 8.32
C VAL A 629 -2.84 -19.64 9.13
N TYR A 630 -2.31 -19.49 10.35
CA TYR A 630 -1.98 -20.61 11.23
C TYR A 630 -3.22 -21.46 11.54
N LEU A 631 -4.29 -20.83 12.05
CA LEU A 631 -5.54 -21.51 12.44
C LEU A 631 -6.14 -22.35 11.30
N ASN A 632 -6.05 -21.84 10.06
CA ASN A 632 -6.63 -22.52 8.90
C ASN A 632 -5.72 -23.61 8.32
N THR A 633 -4.40 -23.52 8.52
CA THR A 633 -3.43 -24.50 8.01
C THR A 633 -3.21 -25.67 8.95
N SER A 634 -3.23 -25.47 10.28
CA SER A 634 -3.09 -26.54 11.27
C SER A 634 -4.19 -27.61 11.15
N SER A 635 -5.41 -27.19 10.81
CA SER A 635 -6.54 -28.09 10.54
C SER A 635 -6.25 -29.12 9.44
N LEU A 636 -5.42 -28.76 8.45
CA LEU A 636 -5.11 -29.63 7.31
C LEU A 636 -4.13 -30.73 7.67
N GLU A 637 -3.19 -30.47 8.58
CA GLU A 637 -2.24 -31.48 9.05
C GLU A 637 -2.94 -32.65 9.74
N THR A 638 -3.93 -32.35 10.58
CA THR A 638 -4.67 -33.38 11.34
C THR A 638 -5.40 -34.35 10.40
N SER A 639 -5.94 -33.85 9.29
CA SER A 639 -6.62 -34.66 8.27
C SER A 639 -5.65 -35.60 7.54
N SER A 640 -4.41 -35.16 7.31
CA SER A 640 -3.38 -35.93 6.62
C SER A 640 -2.79 -37.01 7.53
N LYS A 641 -2.54 -36.70 8.81
CA LYS A 641 -2.10 -37.68 9.83
C LYS A 641 -3.15 -38.78 10.03
N ARG A 642 -4.45 -38.44 10.07
CA ARG A 642 -5.55 -39.42 10.16
C ARG A 642 -5.60 -40.36 8.94
N LYS A 643 -5.40 -39.83 7.72
CA LYS A 643 -5.33 -40.66 6.50
C LYS A 643 -4.12 -41.61 6.49
N ARG A 644 -2.95 -41.18 7.00
CA ARG A 644 -1.77 -42.04 7.13
C ARG A 644 -1.98 -43.14 8.17
N LYS A 645 -2.51 -42.81 9.34
CA LYS A 645 -2.78 -43.82 10.40
C LYS A 645 -3.76 -44.90 9.92
N ARG A 646 -4.80 -44.53 9.14
CA ARG A 646 -5.73 -45.48 8.51
C ARG A 646 -5.12 -46.33 7.39
N LYS A 647 -4.06 -45.86 6.71
CA LYS A 647 -3.35 -46.67 5.71
C LYS A 647 -2.43 -47.69 6.37
N LEU A 648 -1.70 -47.26 7.40
CA LEU A 648 -0.83 -48.16 8.19
C LEU A 648 -1.65 -49.26 8.88
N SER A 649 -2.82 -48.93 9.45
CA SER A 649 -3.70 -49.92 10.08
C SER A 649 -4.37 -50.91 9.11
N LYS A 650 -4.27 -50.69 7.79
CA LYS A 650 -4.82 -51.60 6.76
C LYS A 650 -3.77 -52.48 6.10
N THR A 651 -2.50 -52.26 6.40
CA THR A 651 -1.38 -53.09 5.92
C THR A 651 -0.93 -54.13 6.95
N ASP A 652 -1.44 -54.02 8.18
CA ASP A 652 -1.20 -54.98 9.27
C ASP A 652 -2.37 -55.99 9.44
N GLU A 653 -3.40 -55.89 8.58
CA GLU A 653 -4.44 -56.92 8.34
C GLU A 653 -4.18 -57.57 6.98
#